data_AF-A0AAJ0CLD6-F1
#
_entry.id   AF-A0AAJ0CLD6-F1
#
_cell.length_a   1.000
_cell.length_b   1.000
_cell.length_c   1.000
_cell.angle_alpha   90.00
_cell.angle_beta   90.00
_cell.angle_gamma   90.00
#
_symmetry.space_group_name_H-M   'P 1'
#
loop_
_entity.id
_entity.type
_entity.pdbx_description
1 polymer ?
#
loop_
_entity_poly.entity_id
_entity_poly.type
_entity_poly.pdbx_seq_one_letter_code
_entity_poly.pdbx_strand_id
1 'polypeptide(L)'
;MDQAQAISCAENIALLHLLHAVPTRPSKNPNKDLSGRKPSNYSLSFETERKLSYLLASISSVTEKIDHIPAVCIREDARTKSLHVLLAVNQAKFDDCKSLMEKLKAGFSKLFLMLSKVENATKGPATVTSQSDILGAIIEMCSGRIICRLRLTKKSSLKPPLSKRLQSAIGLVSHESANQFVEAAKLLDKQISSYTKHRTLEELQLVIEAAYQLGKKPHFSDCVDSIMEIEMERSAKTALLDTIQKLSRYKQTARFLHSAAKKDRLLRTMKLVPVRLPDMAFRNDSPLTLNPSLLSALRRGGWPSKEKNIRRVCDLLKVTQEHAKKCFVDQTIKSFSQSKVHAEIQLIYHCEVEGFQNPPRVICSSKDACYLCNLFIGVVGKFHTPRSHGRLHPAWKLPVFPQPSDLPLRLNTLLEEKIQSSICTMLQRRAKTIYPFPNESTILTLPVSTSTLASLICHSEHGEGIIAAQLPLASDIARLETGDSILQSAASHSTEIIGTIQQDYCNSLSESDDHEPCEPAPSQDQLVSLTKGVKTSAEVIASRSSPIYEAWPLQVQVEKNDTATKPSCKGENLPSIHFSIEWLSEEEARQIRRENPRLIIDAGSMESEVTIKLGDSDNFFIAARDAMVRMCMPKVPLGAP
;
A
#
# COMPACT_ATOMS: atom_id res chain seq x y z
N MET A 1 -31.59 8.38 6.93
CA MET A 1 -31.16 7.08 7.48
C MET A 1 -32.05 6.73 8.65
N ASP A 2 -32.59 5.52 8.69
CA ASP A 2 -33.24 4.96 9.88
C ASP A 2 -32.17 4.73 10.97
N GLN A 3 -32.41 5.20 12.20
CA GLN A 3 -31.48 5.07 13.33
C GLN A 3 -31.03 3.61 13.54
N ALA A 4 -31.91 2.65 13.26
CA ALA A 4 -31.58 1.23 13.32
C ALA A 4 -30.47 0.81 12.35
N GLN A 5 -30.40 1.42 11.16
CA GLN A 5 -29.36 1.12 10.17
C GLN A 5 -28.00 1.68 10.59
N ALA A 6 -27.96 2.86 11.22
CA ALA A 6 -26.75 3.46 11.75
C ALA A 6 -26.15 2.60 12.88
N ILE A 7 -27.01 2.15 13.80
CA ILE A 7 -26.62 1.28 14.91
C ILE A 7 -26.08 -0.06 14.37
N SER A 8 -26.81 -0.69 13.44
CA SER A 8 -26.38 -1.95 12.83
C SER A 8 -25.02 -1.82 12.13
N CYS A 9 -24.79 -0.69 11.44
CA CYS A 9 -23.50 -0.42 10.80
C CYS A 9 -22.36 -0.31 11.83
N ALA A 10 -22.57 0.42 12.92
CA ALA A 10 -21.59 0.56 13.99
C ALA A 10 -21.28 -0.80 14.66
N GLU A 11 -22.29 -1.61 14.95
CA GLU A 11 -22.12 -2.97 15.49
C GLU A 11 -21.37 -3.88 14.52
N ASN A 12 -21.72 -3.86 13.24
CA ASN A 12 -21.07 -4.71 12.23
C ASN A 12 -19.59 -4.32 12.04
N ILE A 13 -19.26 -3.03 12.08
CA ILE A 13 -17.87 -2.54 12.06
C ILE A 13 -17.13 -2.97 13.33
N ALA A 14 -17.74 -2.85 14.51
CA ALA A 14 -17.13 -3.25 15.77
C ALA A 14 -16.86 -4.76 15.82
N LEU A 15 -17.81 -5.58 15.34
CA LEU A 15 -17.63 -7.03 15.23
C LEU A 15 -16.52 -7.39 14.24
N LEU A 16 -16.49 -6.80 13.05
CA LEU A 16 -15.39 -7.02 12.11
C LEU A 16 -14.05 -6.58 12.68
N HIS A 17 -14.00 -5.48 13.45
CA HIS A 17 -12.76 -5.02 14.09
C HIS A 17 -12.25 -6.00 15.15
N LEU A 18 -13.17 -6.58 15.95
CA LEU A 18 -12.86 -7.63 16.92
C LEU A 18 -12.27 -8.87 16.21
N LEU A 19 -12.84 -9.25 15.07
CA LEU A 19 -12.36 -10.36 14.25
C LEU A 19 -11.02 -10.06 13.56
N HIS A 20 -10.87 -8.86 12.97
CA HIS A 20 -9.70 -8.49 12.17
C HIS A 20 -9.38 -6.98 12.23
N ALA A 21 -8.12 -6.64 12.51
CA ALA A 21 -7.62 -5.27 12.30
C ALA A 21 -7.39 -4.96 10.80
N VAL A 22 -6.98 -5.98 10.04
CA VAL A 22 -6.74 -5.92 8.60
C VAL A 22 -7.51 -7.09 7.96
N PRO A 23 -8.77 -6.89 7.54
CA PRO A 23 -9.58 -7.98 6.96
C PRO A 23 -9.04 -8.53 5.64
N THR A 24 -8.33 -7.71 4.86
CA THR A 24 -7.78 -8.10 3.54
C THR A 24 -6.38 -7.52 3.35
N ARG A 25 -5.51 -8.22 2.63
CA ARG A 25 -4.21 -7.68 2.21
C ARG A 25 -4.39 -6.45 1.30
N PRO A 26 -3.38 -5.56 1.21
CA PRO A 26 -3.36 -4.50 0.21
C PRO A 26 -3.60 -5.06 -1.19
N SER A 27 -4.46 -4.40 -1.95
CA SER A 27 -4.88 -4.86 -3.28
C SER A 27 -5.04 -3.69 -4.25
N LYS A 28 -4.81 -4.00 -5.53
CA LYS A 28 -5.20 -3.12 -6.63
C LYS A 28 -6.61 -3.52 -7.03
N ASN A 29 -7.50 -2.54 -7.19
CA ASN A 29 -8.79 -2.83 -7.76
C ASN A 29 -8.62 -2.95 -9.28
N PRO A 30 -9.25 -3.96 -9.92
CA PRO A 30 -9.19 -4.06 -11.36
C PRO A 30 -9.76 -2.78 -11.97
N ASN A 31 -9.23 -2.39 -13.12
CA ASN A 31 -9.87 -1.39 -13.96
C ASN A 31 -11.17 -2.01 -14.44
N LYS A 32 -12.23 -1.87 -13.63
CA LYS A 32 -13.55 -2.27 -14.04
C LYS A 32 -13.88 -1.43 -15.25
N ASP A 33 -14.14 -2.10 -16.35
CA ASP A 33 -14.64 -1.44 -17.52
C ASP A 33 -16.02 -0.88 -17.14
N LEU A 34 -16.06 0.39 -16.74
CA LEU A 34 -17.31 1.13 -16.60
C LEU A 34 -17.96 1.39 -17.97
N SER A 35 -17.46 0.75 -19.04
CA SER A 35 -17.90 0.76 -20.44
C SER A 35 -19.36 0.36 -20.67
N GLY A 36 -20.02 -0.25 -19.69
CA GLY A 36 -21.49 -0.38 -19.70
C GLY A 36 -22.19 1.00 -19.75
N ARG A 37 -21.49 2.09 -19.40
CA ARG A 37 -21.88 3.46 -19.71
C ARG A 37 -21.40 3.80 -21.10
N LYS A 38 -22.35 4.16 -22.00
CA LYS A 38 -22.06 4.62 -23.37
C LYS A 38 -20.84 5.56 -23.35
N PRO A 39 -19.74 5.23 -24.06
CA PRO A 39 -18.54 6.07 -24.11
C PRO A 39 -18.78 7.51 -24.59
N SER A 40 -19.97 7.81 -25.11
CA SER A 40 -20.32 9.05 -25.81
C SER A 40 -20.43 10.32 -24.95
N ASN A 41 -20.46 10.22 -23.61
CA ASN A 41 -20.82 11.37 -22.77
C ASN A 41 -19.65 11.99 -21.98
N TYR A 42 -18.46 11.38 -21.99
CA TYR A 42 -17.28 11.90 -21.29
C TYR A 42 -16.22 12.34 -22.29
N SER A 43 -15.68 13.54 -22.12
CA SER A 43 -14.59 14.06 -22.95
C SER A 43 -13.24 13.54 -22.47
N LEU A 44 -13.06 13.38 -21.15
CA LEU A 44 -11.86 12.79 -20.57
C LEU A 44 -11.90 11.27 -20.68
N SER A 45 -10.78 10.68 -21.11
CA SER A 45 -10.59 9.23 -20.96
C SER A 45 -10.62 8.85 -19.47
N PHE A 46 -11.08 7.62 -19.18
CA PHE A 46 -11.07 7.10 -17.81
C PHE A 46 -9.67 7.15 -17.20
N GLU A 47 -8.64 6.79 -17.97
CA GLU A 47 -7.26 6.80 -17.49
C GLU A 47 -6.73 8.22 -17.21
N THR A 48 -7.13 9.21 -18.01
CA THR A 48 -6.81 10.63 -17.73
C THR A 48 -7.50 11.09 -16.45
N GLU A 49 -8.79 10.78 -16.27
CA GLU A 49 -9.53 11.11 -15.05
C GLU A 49 -8.90 10.43 -13.82
N ARG A 50 -8.51 9.16 -13.94
CA ARG A 50 -7.88 8.38 -12.88
C ARG A 50 -6.55 8.99 -12.45
N LYS A 51 -5.68 9.32 -13.40
CA LYS A 51 -4.38 9.98 -13.14
C LYS A 51 -4.58 11.35 -12.52
N LEU A 52 -5.47 12.17 -13.08
CA LEU A 52 -5.71 13.53 -12.60
C LEU A 52 -6.30 13.51 -11.18
N SER A 53 -7.28 12.65 -10.91
CA SER A 53 -7.89 12.50 -9.58
C SER A 53 -6.83 12.08 -8.56
N TYR A 54 -5.98 11.11 -8.90
CA TYR A 54 -4.90 10.68 -8.02
C TYR A 54 -3.86 11.78 -7.74
N LEU A 55 -3.41 12.49 -8.77
CA LEU A 55 -2.40 13.53 -8.62
C LEU A 55 -2.91 14.71 -7.79
N LEU A 56 -4.14 15.16 -8.05
CA LEU A 56 -4.79 16.21 -7.28
C LEU A 56 -5.05 15.76 -5.84
N ALA A 57 -5.49 14.53 -5.60
CA ALA A 57 -5.63 13.97 -4.26
C ALA A 57 -4.28 13.93 -3.51
N SER A 58 -3.19 13.53 -4.19
CA SER A 58 -1.85 13.50 -3.60
C SER A 58 -1.40 14.88 -3.11
N ILE A 59 -1.57 15.94 -3.92
CA ILE A 59 -1.17 17.31 -3.53
C ILE A 59 -2.18 18.00 -2.60
N SER A 60 -3.42 17.50 -2.49
CA SER A 60 -4.41 18.05 -1.57
C SER A 60 -4.11 17.76 -0.10
N SER A 61 -3.33 16.72 0.23
CA SER A 61 -2.91 16.50 1.62
C SER A 61 -1.75 17.45 1.93
N VAL A 62 -2.09 18.53 2.64
CA VAL A 62 -1.17 19.64 3.02
C VAL A 62 -0.75 19.58 4.50
N THR A 63 -1.29 18.63 5.26
CA THR A 63 -0.93 18.38 6.67
C THR A 63 -0.72 16.89 6.91
N GLU A 64 0.12 16.53 7.88
CA GLU A 64 0.30 15.15 8.37
C GLU A 64 -0.72 14.77 9.46
N LYS A 65 -1.74 15.61 9.71
CA LYS A 65 -2.80 15.27 10.65
C LYS A 65 -3.57 14.07 10.10
N ILE A 66 -3.46 12.94 10.79
CA ILE A 66 -4.12 11.66 10.43
C ILE A 66 -5.63 11.83 10.27
N ASP A 67 -6.19 12.80 10.98
CA ASP A 67 -7.61 13.11 11.00
C ASP A 67 -8.11 13.91 9.78
N HIS A 68 -7.22 14.51 9.00
CA HIS A 68 -7.56 15.44 7.92
C HIS A 68 -7.09 14.91 6.56
N ILE A 69 -7.56 13.71 6.21
CA ILE A 69 -7.23 13.08 4.93
C ILE A 69 -8.22 13.61 3.86
N PRO A 70 -7.72 14.24 2.78
CA PRO A 70 -8.55 14.69 1.67
C PRO A 70 -8.75 13.58 0.62
N ALA A 71 -9.90 13.65 -0.05
CA ALA A 71 -10.19 12.91 -1.27
C ALA A 71 -10.65 13.85 -2.38
N VAL A 72 -10.43 13.44 -3.61
CA VAL A 72 -10.75 14.18 -4.84
C VAL A 72 -11.43 13.26 -5.85
N CYS A 73 -12.44 13.79 -6.54
CA CYS A 73 -12.95 13.24 -7.78
C CYS A 73 -13.19 14.36 -8.80
N ILE A 74 -13.31 14.00 -10.07
CA ILE A 74 -13.37 14.96 -11.17
C ILE A 74 -14.65 14.78 -11.95
N ARG A 75 -15.34 15.90 -12.17
CA ARG A 75 -16.56 15.97 -12.96
C ARG A 75 -16.38 16.93 -14.13
N GLU A 76 -16.89 16.53 -15.29
CA GLU A 76 -17.10 17.45 -16.41
C GLU A 76 -18.45 18.18 -16.24
N ASP A 77 -18.42 19.51 -16.19
CA ASP A 77 -19.63 20.32 -16.28
C ASP A 77 -19.87 20.70 -17.75
N ALA A 78 -20.88 20.05 -18.35
CA ALA A 78 -21.26 20.27 -19.75
C ALA A 78 -21.71 21.72 -20.01
N ARG A 79 -22.31 22.40 -19.02
CA ARG A 79 -22.84 23.75 -19.17
C ARG A 79 -21.73 24.78 -19.28
N THR A 80 -20.74 24.70 -18.40
CA THR A 80 -19.63 25.66 -18.33
C THR A 80 -18.41 25.21 -19.12
N LYS A 81 -18.43 23.98 -19.67
CA LYS A 81 -17.30 23.33 -20.33
C LYS A 81 -16.04 23.37 -19.46
N SER A 82 -16.21 23.11 -18.16
CA SER A 82 -15.14 23.13 -17.16
C SER A 82 -15.02 21.81 -16.41
N LEU A 83 -13.82 21.56 -15.89
CA LEU A 83 -13.57 20.45 -14.97
C LEU A 83 -13.78 20.92 -13.53
N HIS A 84 -14.76 20.33 -12.86
CA HIS A 84 -15.00 20.52 -11.44
C HIS A 84 -14.22 19.47 -10.67
N VAL A 85 -13.26 19.94 -9.89
CA VAL A 85 -12.47 19.14 -8.95
C VAL A 85 -13.22 19.16 -7.64
N LEU A 86 -13.99 18.11 -7.38
CA LEU A 86 -14.73 17.94 -6.13
C LEU A 86 -13.76 17.49 -5.06
N LEU A 87 -13.70 18.19 -3.92
CA LEU A 87 -12.77 17.90 -2.84
C LEU A 87 -13.51 17.81 -1.50
N ALA A 88 -13.24 16.77 -0.74
CA ALA A 88 -13.70 16.60 0.63
C ALA A 88 -12.53 16.26 1.56
N VAL A 89 -12.71 16.43 2.86
CA VAL A 89 -11.74 16.05 3.91
C VAL A 89 -12.49 15.28 4.98
N ASN A 90 -11.88 14.24 5.57
CA ASN A 90 -12.45 13.51 6.71
C ASN A 90 -13.03 14.46 7.76
N GLN A 91 -14.30 14.25 8.13
CA GLN A 91 -15.03 15.13 9.06
C GLN A 91 -15.84 14.31 10.05
N ALA A 92 -15.83 14.71 11.33
CA ALA A 92 -16.73 14.16 12.34
C ALA A 92 -18.02 14.97 12.42
N LYS A 93 -17.91 16.30 12.29
CA LYS A 93 -19.00 17.29 12.31
C LYS A 93 -18.92 18.22 11.09
N PHE A 94 -20.02 18.95 10.87
CA PHE A 94 -20.24 19.86 9.75
C PHE A 94 -19.08 20.84 9.47
N ASP A 95 -18.50 21.45 10.51
CA ASP A 95 -17.54 22.57 10.35
C ASP A 95 -16.10 22.27 10.82
N ASP A 96 -15.79 21.02 11.20
CA ASP A 96 -14.50 20.64 11.83
C ASP A 96 -13.26 20.93 10.97
N CYS A 97 -13.42 21.04 9.65
CA CYS A 97 -12.32 21.23 8.70
C CYS A 97 -12.41 22.54 7.91
N LYS A 98 -13.23 23.51 8.33
CA LYS A 98 -13.48 24.75 7.58
C LYS A 98 -12.19 25.50 7.19
N SER A 99 -11.29 25.72 8.13
CA SER A 99 -10.02 26.43 7.88
C SER A 99 -9.11 25.70 6.89
N LEU A 100 -9.04 24.37 6.99
CA LEU A 100 -8.27 23.55 6.05
C LEU A 100 -8.89 23.59 4.64
N MET A 101 -10.22 23.51 4.54
CA MET A 101 -10.92 23.60 3.26
C MET A 101 -10.69 24.95 2.58
N GLU A 102 -10.71 26.06 3.30
CA GLU A 102 -10.39 27.38 2.74
C GLU A 102 -8.94 27.47 2.27
N LYS A 103 -7.99 26.91 3.03
CA LYS A 103 -6.58 26.83 2.60
C LYS A 103 -6.42 26.04 1.31
N LEU A 104 -7.09 24.89 1.19
CA LEU A 104 -7.07 24.06 -0.01
C LEU A 104 -7.73 24.79 -1.19
N LYS A 105 -8.85 25.48 -0.95
CA LYS A 105 -9.52 26.30 -1.96
C LYS A 105 -8.61 27.39 -2.50
N ALA A 106 -7.93 28.13 -1.63
CA ALA A 106 -6.99 29.16 -2.04
C ALA A 106 -5.83 28.57 -2.87
N GLY A 107 -5.20 27.49 -2.39
CA GLY A 107 -4.08 26.84 -3.07
C GLY A 107 -4.43 26.29 -4.45
N PHE A 108 -5.55 25.54 -4.56
CA PHE A 108 -6.01 25.03 -5.85
C PHE A 108 -6.50 26.13 -6.78
N SER A 109 -7.14 27.19 -6.27
CA SER A 109 -7.57 28.31 -7.12
C SER A 109 -6.37 29.02 -7.75
N LYS A 110 -5.29 29.24 -6.98
CA LYS A 110 -4.02 29.77 -7.50
C LYS A 110 -3.45 28.84 -8.57
N LEU A 111 -3.36 27.54 -8.29
CA LEU A 111 -2.86 26.54 -9.24
C LEU A 111 -3.67 26.50 -10.55
N PHE A 112 -4.99 26.48 -10.46
CA PHE A 112 -5.87 26.41 -11.64
C PHE A 112 -5.85 27.71 -12.45
N LEU A 113 -5.71 28.87 -11.80
CA LEU A 113 -5.48 30.14 -12.48
C LEU A 113 -4.19 30.10 -13.30
N MET A 114 -3.11 29.52 -12.76
CA MET A 114 -1.85 29.36 -13.51
C MET A 114 -2.00 28.40 -14.69
N LEU A 115 -2.71 27.27 -14.51
CA LEU A 115 -2.99 26.35 -15.61
C LEU A 115 -3.82 27.00 -16.72
N SER A 116 -4.74 27.91 -16.40
CA SER A 116 -5.54 28.64 -17.41
C SER A 116 -4.69 29.50 -18.36
N LYS A 117 -3.51 29.93 -17.91
CA LYS A 117 -2.56 30.77 -18.66
C LYS A 117 -1.50 29.96 -19.41
N VAL A 118 -1.59 28.63 -19.40
CA VAL A 118 -0.71 27.77 -20.18
C VAL A 118 -1.11 27.89 -21.66
N GLU A 119 -0.28 28.56 -22.44
CA GLU A 119 -0.51 28.76 -23.88
C GLU A 119 0.01 27.60 -24.74
N ASN A 120 -0.63 27.46 -25.90
CA ASN A 120 -0.22 26.58 -26.98
C ASN A 120 0.78 27.30 -27.89
N ALA A 121 1.97 27.69 -27.40
CA ALA A 121 3.16 28.09 -28.18
C ALA A 121 2.99 29.05 -29.40
N THR A 122 1.84 29.69 -29.63
CA THR A 122 1.51 30.29 -30.95
C THR A 122 1.05 31.75 -30.87
N LYS A 123 0.95 32.41 -29.70
CA LYS A 123 0.53 33.81 -29.64
C LYS A 123 1.24 34.66 -28.57
N GLY A 124 2.32 35.32 -28.99
CA GLY A 124 2.77 36.60 -28.40
C GLY A 124 3.44 36.57 -27.02
N PRO A 125 3.93 37.73 -26.53
CA PRO A 125 4.84 37.85 -25.39
C PRO A 125 4.11 37.97 -24.02
N ALA A 126 2.93 37.35 -23.88
CA ALA A 126 2.29 37.26 -22.57
C ALA A 126 3.09 36.30 -21.66
N THR A 127 3.13 36.57 -20.35
CA THR A 127 3.89 35.78 -19.35
C THR A 127 3.44 34.32 -19.33
N VAL A 128 4.07 33.49 -20.18
CA VAL A 128 3.77 32.06 -20.31
C VAL A 128 4.07 31.37 -18.98
N THR A 129 3.05 30.76 -18.39
CA THR A 129 3.24 29.96 -17.18
C THR A 129 4.14 28.77 -17.49
N SER A 130 5.30 28.74 -16.85
CA SER A 130 6.27 27.66 -16.97
C SER A 130 5.88 26.49 -16.06
N GLN A 131 6.48 25.34 -16.33
CA GLN A 131 6.37 24.19 -15.43
C GLN A 131 7.00 24.48 -14.04
N SER A 132 7.98 25.40 -13.97
CA SER A 132 8.60 25.83 -12.72
C SER A 132 7.60 26.57 -11.85
N ASP A 133 6.79 27.45 -12.45
CA ASP A 133 5.80 28.23 -11.71
C ASP A 133 4.71 27.32 -11.12
N ILE A 134 4.25 26.33 -11.90
CA ILE A 134 3.29 25.32 -11.43
C ILE A 134 3.86 24.52 -10.26
N LEU A 135 5.15 24.15 -10.33
CA LEU A 135 5.83 23.47 -9.24
C LEU A 135 5.90 24.35 -7.98
N GLY A 136 6.27 25.63 -8.13
CA GLY A 136 6.31 26.59 -7.04
C GLY A 136 4.96 26.70 -6.32
N ALA A 137 3.86 26.83 -7.06
CA ALA A 137 2.51 26.87 -6.49
C ALA A 137 2.12 25.58 -5.74
N ILE A 138 2.50 24.42 -6.26
CA ILE A 138 2.29 23.13 -5.58
C ILE A 138 3.11 23.06 -4.29
N ILE A 139 4.38 23.45 -4.33
CA ILE A 139 5.28 23.40 -3.16
C ILE A 139 4.82 24.38 -2.09
N GLU A 140 4.39 25.59 -2.46
CA GLU A 140 3.84 26.57 -1.52
C GLU A 140 2.64 25.99 -0.75
N MET A 141 1.69 25.40 -1.48
CA MET A 141 0.52 24.75 -0.90
C MET A 141 0.88 23.56 0.01
N CYS A 142 1.87 22.76 -0.39
CA CYS A 142 2.26 21.50 0.27
C CYS A 142 3.46 21.61 1.22
N SER A 143 4.02 22.80 1.41
CA SER A 143 5.28 23.06 2.13
C SER A 143 5.35 22.36 3.48
N GLY A 144 4.32 22.53 4.32
CA GLY A 144 4.24 21.88 5.62
C GLY A 144 4.38 20.35 5.56
N ARG A 145 3.73 19.69 4.58
CA ARG A 145 3.84 18.23 4.41
C ARG A 145 5.20 17.82 3.85
N ILE A 146 5.78 18.61 2.95
CA ILE A 146 7.13 18.35 2.42
C ILE A 146 8.15 18.39 3.57
N ILE A 147 8.10 19.42 4.41
CA ILE A 147 8.99 19.58 5.57
C ILE A 147 8.82 18.41 6.56
N CYS A 148 7.59 17.95 6.81
CA CYS A 148 7.36 16.77 7.63
C CYS A 148 7.97 15.49 7.03
N ARG A 149 7.89 15.30 5.71
CA ARG A 149 8.50 14.15 5.03
C ARG A 149 10.03 14.18 5.08
N LEU A 150 10.62 15.37 4.99
CA LEU A 150 12.05 15.58 5.21
C LEU A 150 12.45 15.39 6.69
N ARG A 151 11.45 15.38 7.60
CA ARG A 151 11.60 15.32 9.07
C ARG A 151 12.43 16.48 9.62
N LEU A 152 12.16 17.67 9.12
CA LEU A 152 12.82 18.92 9.54
C LEU A 152 11.99 19.71 10.57
N THR A 153 10.97 19.07 11.15
CA THR A 153 10.09 19.65 12.19
C THR A 153 10.56 19.27 13.58
N LYS A 154 10.49 20.18 14.56
CA LYS A 154 10.92 19.97 15.96
C LYS A 154 10.25 18.77 16.68
N LYS A 155 9.14 18.23 16.17
CA LYS A 155 8.38 17.11 16.77
C LYS A 155 8.81 15.71 16.29
N SER A 156 9.82 15.57 15.41
CA SER A 156 10.22 14.27 14.85
C SER A 156 11.34 13.59 15.66
N SER A 157 11.12 13.31 16.95
CA SER A 157 12.17 12.80 17.86
C SER A 157 12.48 11.30 17.74
N LEU A 158 11.67 10.50 17.01
CA LEU A 158 11.82 9.04 17.03
C LEU A 158 12.44 8.40 15.79
N LYS A 159 12.53 9.09 14.64
CA LYS A 159 13.22 8.52 13.47
C LYS A 159 14.10 9.56 12.79
N PRO A 160 15.27 9.15 12.25
CA PRO A 160 16.27 10.08 11.76
C PRO A 160 15.77 10.89 10.54
N PRO A 161 16.25 12.13 10.36
CA PRO A 161 16.02 12.93 9.17
C PRO A 161 16.37 12.22 7.87
N LEU A 162 15.77 12.66 6.76
CA LEU A 162 16.08 12.10 5.44
C LEU A 162 17.57 12.25 5.11
N SER A 163 18.18 13.40 5.43
CA SER A 163 19.62 13.65 5.22
C SER A 163 20.49 12.58 5.88
N LYS A 164 20.23 12.24 7.15
CA LYS A 164 20.99 11.19 7.85
C LYS A 164 20.90 9.83 7.15
N ARG A 165 19.70 9.42 6.74
CA ARG A 165 19.52 8.15 6.00
C ARG A 165 20.21 8.15 4.65
N LEU A 166 20.17 9.30 3.97
CA LEU A 166 20.80 9.50 2.68
C LEU A 166 22.33 9.44 2.81
N GLN A 167 22.90 10.09 3.82
CA GLN A 167 24.33 10.04 4.14
C GLN A 167 24.80 8.62 4.47
N SER A 168 24.02 7.85 5.24
CA SER A 168 24.29 6.43 5.47
C SER A 168 24.31 5.65 4.15
N ALA A 169 23.30 5.83 3.29
CA ALA A 169 23.28 5.14 2.00
C ALA A 169 24.46 5.54 1.10
N ILE A 170 24.86 6.81 1.08
CA ILE A 170 26.01 7.30 0.31
C ILE A 170 27.32 6.63 0.75
N GLY A 171 27.50 6.40 2.05
CA GLY A 171 28.73 5.79 2.59
C GLY A 171 28.81 4.27 2.43
N LEU A 172 27.67 3.60 2.26
CA LEU A 172 27.57 2.13 2.18
C LEU A 172 27.55 1.62 0.74
N VAL A 173 27.23 2.48 -0.23
CA VAL A 173 27.18 2.12 -1.64
C VAL A 173 28.55 2.37 -2.27
N SER A 174 29.31 1.29 -2.52
CA SER A 174 30.74 1.36 -2.89
C SER A 174 31.10 0.82 -4.26
N HIS A 175 30.12 0.52 -5.13
CA HIS A 175 30.39 -0.01 -6.48
C HIS A 175 30.46 1.11 -7.54
N GLU A 176 31.37 1.00 -8.52
CA GLU A 176 31.54 1.99 -9.60
C GLU A 176 30.24 2.26 -10.39
N SER A 177 29.39 1.23 -10.53
CA SER A 177 28.07 1.34 -11.17
C SER A 177 27.10 2.26 -10.42
N ALA A 178 27.38 2.59 -9.16
CA ALA A 178 26.55 3.44 -8.31
C ALA A 178 27.01 4.91 -8.26
N ASN A 179 28.04 5.31 -9.02
CA ASN A 179 28.53 6.68 -9.04
C ASN A 179 27.43 7.72 -9.35
N GLN A 180 26.54 7.41 -10.30
CA GLN A 180 25.41 8.28 -10.64
C GLN A 180 24.37 8.41 -9.52
N PHE A 181 24.19 7.36 -8.73
CA PHE A 181 23.35 7.38 -7.54
C PHE A 181 23.98 8.26 -6.46
N VAL A 182 25.27 8.03 -6.17
CA VAL A 182 26.03 8.76 -5.14
C VAL A 182 26.06 10.26 -5.45
N GLU A 183 26.32 10.65 -6.70
CA GLU A 183 26.34 12.06 -7.10
C GLU A 183 24.96 12.73 -6.92
N ALA A 184 23.88 12.07 -7.37
CA ALA A 184 22.52 12.58 -7.22
C ALA A 184 22.08 12.65 -5.75
N ALA A 185 22.49 11.67 -4.94
CA ALA A 185 22.23 11.63 -3.51
C ALA A 185 22.98 12.76 -2.77
N LYS A 186 24.27 12.99 -3.09
CA LYS A 186 25.05 14.12 -2.56
C LYS A 186 24.43 15.46 -2.93
N LEU A 187 23.94 15.60 -4.17
CA LEU A 187 23.22 16.81 -4.58
C LEU A 187 21.97 17.03 -3.74
N LEU A 188 21.15 16.00 -3.53
CA LEU A 188 19.95 16.10 -2.68
C LEU A 188 20.31 16.47 -1.23
N ASP A 189 21.33 15.86 -0.65
CA ASP A 189 21.78 16.18 0.72
C ASP A 189 22.23 17.65 0.83
N LYS A 190 22.96 18.15 -0.17
CA LYS A 190 23.35 19.56 -0.28
C LYS A 190 22.14 20.49 -0.34
N GLN A 191 21.13 20.16 -1.14
CA GLN A 191 19.91 20.99 -1.23
C GLN A 191 19.10 20.97 0.06
N ILE A 192 19.01 19.81 0.75
CA ILE A 192 18.36 19.72 2.07
C ILE A 192 19.10 20.59 3.09
N SER A 193 20.42 20.60 3.05
CA SER A 193 21.27 21.43 3.91
C SER A 193 21.07 22.92 3.64
N SER A 194 21.02 23.32 2.36
CA SER A 194 20.70 24.71 1.97
C SER A 194 19.33 25.13 2.49
N TYR A 195 18.29 24.33 2.21
CA TYR A 195 16.94 24.60 2.70
C TYR A 195 16.87 24.71 4.23
N THR A 196 17.62 23.88 4.94
CA THR A 196 17.65 23.93 6.42
C THR A 196 18.21 25.26 6.92
N LYS A 197 19.16 25.86 6.18
CA LYS A 197 19.82 27.12 6.49
C LYS A 197 18.98 28.35 6.12
N HIS A 198 18.43 28.44 4.91
CA HIS A 198 17.75 29.67 4.47
C HIS A 198 16.22 29.58 4.47
N ARG A 199 15.64 28.37 4.44
CA ARG A 199 14.20 28.10 4.62
C ARG A 199 13.31 28.81 3.60
N THR A 200 13.80 29.01 2.37
CA THR A 200 13.03 29.68 1.31
C THR A 200 12.21 28.69 0.47
N LEU A 201 11.26 29.21 -0.31
CA LEU A 201 10.44 28.40 -1.21
C LEU A 201 11.28 27.87 -2.39
N GLU A 202 12.21 28.68 -2.89
CA GLU A 202 13.10 28.38 -4.00
C GLU A 202 14.04 27.22 -3.66
N GLU A 203 14.59 27.20 -2.45
CA GLU A 203 15.40 26.08 -1.98
C GLU A 203 14.59 24.81 -1.81
N LEU A 204 13.35 24.92 -1.30
CA LEU A 204 12.47 23.76 -1.20
C LEU A 204 12.14 23.19 -2.59
N GLN A 205 12.03 24.06 -3.59
CA GLN A 205 11.90 23.65 -4.98
C GLN A 205 13.14 22.92 -5.51
N LEU A 206 14.34 23.38 -5.17
CA LEU A 206 15.59 22.68 -5.50
C LEU A 206 15.69 21.30 -4.82
N VAL A 207 15.21 21.16 -3.57
CA VAL A 207 15.13 19.86 -2.88
C VAL A 207 14.21 18.90 -3.64
N ILE A 208 13.03 19.35 -4.05
CA ILE A 208 12.08 18.52 -4.82
C ILE A 208 12.64 18.13 -6.18
N GLU A 209 13.36 19.04 -6.86
CA GLU A 209 14.02 18.74 -8.13
C GLU A 209 15.11 17.67 -7.94
N ALA A 210 15.98 17.84 -6.94
CA ALA A 210 17.05 16.89 -6.65
C ALA A 210 16.50 15.50 -6.28
N ALA A 211 15.42 15.43 -5.48
CA ALA A 211 14.75 14.18 -5.16
C ALA A 211 14.15 13.51 -6.41
N TYR A 212 13.55 14.29 -7.31
CA TYR A 212 13.06 13.81 -8.59
C TYR A 212 14.17 13.24 -9.48
N GLN A 213 15.31 13.93 -9.57
CA GLN A 213 16.46 13.45 -10.35
C GLN A 213 17.04 12.16 -9.77
N LEU A 214 17.20 12.08 -8.44
CA LEU A 214 17.65 10.86 -7.76
C LEU A 214 16.70 9.69 -8.01
N GLY A 215 15.40 9.88 -7.80
CA GLY A 215 14.40 8.82 -8.00
C GLY A 215 14.17 8.43 -9.48
N LYS A 216 14.72 9.18 -10.44
CA LYS A 216 14.70 8.85 -11.87
C LYS A 216 15.93 8.04 -12.30
N LYS A 217 17.00 7.98 -11.49
CA LYS A 217 18.21 7.26 -11.85
C LYS A 217 17.91 5.76 -12.08
N PRO A 218 18.43 5.15 -13.16
CA PRO A 218 18.40 3.71 -13.31
C PRO A 218 18.98 3.05 -12.06
N HIS A 219 18.45 1.89 -11.67
CA HIS A 219 18.96 1.12 -10.54
C HIS A 219 18.92 1.83 -9.18
N PHE A 220 18.19 2.95 -9.03
CA PHE A 220 18.04 3.63 -7.72
C PHE A 220 17.59 2.67 -6.61
N SER A 221 16.61 1.81 -6.89
CA SER A 221 16.17 0.78 -5.95
C SER A 221 17.25 -0.26 -5.71
N ASP A 222 17.88 -0.75 -6.78
CA ASP A 222 18.92 -1.78 -6.70
C ASP A 222 20.13 -1.33 -5.88
N CYS A 223 20.54 -0.05 -5.99
CA CYS A 223 21.62 0.53 -5.19
C CYS A 223 21.28 0.60 -3.69
N VAL A 224 20.02 0.84 -3.33
CA VAL A 224 19.62 0.85 -1.91
C VAL A 224 19.44 -0.57 -1.39
N ASP A 225 18.95 -1.47 -2.25
CA ASP A 225 18.72 -2.87 -1.92
C ASP A 225 20.04 -3.66 -1.81
N SER A 226 21.13 -3.21 -2.46
CA SER A 226 22.46 -3.82 -2.35
C SER A 226 23.15 -3.58 -1.00
N ILE A 227 22.69 -2.60 -0.21
CA ILE A 227 23.24 -2.32 1.13
C ILE A 227 22.96 -3.53 2.03
N MET A 228 23.92 -3.99 2.83
CA MET A 228 23.69 -5.15 3.69
C MET A 228 22.67 -4.84 4.79
N GLU A 229 21.87 -5.84 5.17
CA GLU A 229 20.82 -5.68 6.18
C GLU A 229 21.35 -5.29 7.56
N ILE A 230 22.57 -5.74 7.89
CA ILE A 230 23.27 -5.39 9.13
C ILE A 230 23.65 -3.90 9.19
N GLU A 231 23.84 -3.26 8.04
CA GLU A 231 24.25 -1.86 7.94
C GLU A 231 23.04 -0.92 7.82
N MET A 232 21.99 -1.37 7.13
CA MET A 232 20.73 -0.66 7.01
C MET A 232 19.56 -1.63 7.01
N GLU A 233 18.74 -1.56 8.06
CA GLU A 233 17.53 -2.36 8.21
C GLU A 233 16.56 -2.15 7.02
N ARG A 234 15.86 -3.19 6.61
CA ARG A 234 14.88 -3.24 5.52
C ARG A 234 13.80 -2.18 5.66
N SER A 235 13.37 -1.90 6.89
CA SER A 235 12.39 -0.85 7.17
C SER A 235 12.96 0.56 6.88
N ALA A 236 14.26 0.78 7.09
CA ALA A 236 14.96 2.02 6.78
C ALA A 236 15.18 2.18 5.27
N LYS A 237 15.62 1.12 4.57
CA LYS A 237 15.73 1.07 3.10
C LYS A 237 14.40 1.40 2.42
N THR A 238 13.34 0.68 2.79
CA THR A 238 11.98 0.90 2.28
C THR A 238 11.53 2.34 2.52
N ALA A 239 11.76 2.87 3.72
CA ALA A 239 11.35 4.23 4.05
C ALA A 239 12.16 5.31 3.30
N LEU A 240 13.43 5.05 2.96
CA LEU A 240 14.23 5.92 2.09
C LEU A 240 13.63 5.96 0.68
N LEU A 241 13.45 4.80 0.05
CA LEU A 241 12.86 4.66 -1.27
C LEU A 241 11.48 5.35 -1.34
N ASP A 242 10.61 5.05 -0.38
CA ASP A 242 9.26 5.63 -0.27
C ASP A 242 9.31 7.16 -0.18
N THR A 243 10.22 7.71 0.63
CA THR A 243 10.31 9.15 0.86
C THR A 243 10.78 9.86 -0.39
N ILE A 244 11.79 9.33 -1.08
CA ILE A 244 12.28 9.88 -2.35
C ILE A 244 11.15 9.86 -3.39
N GLN A 245 10.47 8.73 -3.59
CA GLN A 245 9.37 8.66 -4.55
C GLN A 245 8.21 9.61 -4.19
N LYS A 246 7.89 9.78 -2.88
CA LYS A 246 6.87 10.73 -2.39
C LYS A 246 7.26 12.19 -2.67
N LEU A 247 8.55 12.54 -2.59
CA LEU A 247 9.05 13.88 -2.93
C LEU A 247 9.04 14.10 -4.46
N SER A 248 9.51 13.12 -5.23
CA SER A 248 9.48 13.13 -6.70
C SER A 248 8.08 13.36 -7.28
N ARG A 249 7.04 12.92 -6.55
CA ARG A 249 5.63 13.07 -6.94
C ARG A 249 5.21 14.51 -7.19
N TYR A 250 5.77 15.47 -6.47
CA TYR A 250 5.43 16.89 -6.64
C TYR A 250 5.88 17.39 -8.02
N LYS A 251 7.13 17.09 -8.41
CA LYS A 251 7.64 17.42 -9.75
C LYS A 251 6.87 16.70 -10.85
N GLN A 252 6.59 15.40 -10.67
CA GLN A 252 5.80 14.62 -11.62
C GLN A 252 4.40 15.22 -11.83
N THR A 253 3.77 15.68 -10.75
CA THR A 253 2.45 16.33 -10.81
C THR A 253 2.52 17.63 -11.60
N ALA A 254 3.50 18.50 -11.32
CA ALA A 254 3.70 19.74 -12.07
C ALA A 254 3.92 19.50 -13.56
N ARG A 255 4.79 18.53 -13.91
CA ARG A 255 5.05 18.10 -15.30
C ARG A 255 3.77 17.64 -15.99
N PHE A 256 3.00 16.77 -15.34
CA PHE A 256 1.77 16.23 -15.89
C PHE A 256 0.72 17.33 -16.11
N LEU A 257 0.45 18.16 -15.10
CA LEU A 257 -0.56 19.22 -15.18
C LEU A 257 -0.21 20.24 -16.27
N HIS A 258 1.05 20.67 -16.37
CA HIS A 258 1.52 21.56 -17.44
C HIS A 258 1.32 20.95 -18.82
N SER A 259 1.80 19.71 -19.00
CA SER A 259 1.74 19.01 -20.29
C SER A 259 0.30 18.72 -20.71
N ALA A 260 -0.57 18.37 -19.76
CA ALA A 260 -1.97 18.09 -20.02
C ALA A 260 -2.76 19.36 -20.30
N ALA A 261 -2.48 20.49 -19.61
CA ALA A 261 -3.09 21.78 -19.90
C ALA A 261 -2.73 22.34 -21.30
N LYS A 262 -1.52 22.05 -21.81
CA LYS A 262 -1.14 22.35 -23.21
C LYS A 262 -1.96 21.57 -24.23
N LYS A 263 -2.36 20.33 -23.90
CA LYS A 263 -3.04 19.43 -24.84
C LYS A 263 -4.54 19.57 -24.79
N ASP A 264 -5.11 19.82 -23.61
CA ASP A 264 -6.53 19.77 -23.37
C ASP A 264 -7.04 21.07 -22.74
N ARG A 265 -8.02 21.69 -23.41
CA ARG A 265 -8.66 22.93 -22.96
C ARG A 265 -9.44 22.73 -21.66
N LEU A 266 -9.97 21.55 -21.39
CA LEU A 266 -10.73 21.27 -20.17
C LEU A 266 -9.87 21.49 -18.92
N LEU A 267 -8.59 21.09 -18.97
CA LEU A 267 -7.64 21.30 -17.88
C LEU A 267 -7.31 22.77 -17.62
N ARG A 268 -7.43 23.63 -18.63
CA ARG A 268 -7.25 25.10 -18.48
C ARG A 268 -8.46 25.79 -17.85
N THR A 269 -9.55 25.06 -17.67
CA THR A 269 -10.81 25.56 -17.10
C THR A 269 -11.17 24.88 -15.79
N MET A 270 -10.19 24.28 -15.10
CA MET A 270 -10.43 23.63 -13.81
C MET A 270 -10.93 24.59 -12.74
N LYS A 271 -11.87 24.11 -11.91
CA LYS A 271 -12.41 24.82 -10.74
C LYS A 271 -12.46 23.86 -9.55
N LEU A 272 -12.07 24.35 -8.37
CA LEU A 272 -12.26 23.57 -7.15
C LEU A 272 -13.70 23.77 -6.64
N VAL A 273 -14.35 22.66 -6.29
CA VAL A 273 -15.64 22.65 -5.61
C VAL A 273 -15.44 21.96 -4.25
N PRO A 274 -15.32 22.74 -3.16
CA PRO A 274 -15.34 22.20 -1.80
C PRO A 274 -16.68 21.51 -1.54
N VAL A 275 -16.65 20.21 -1.25
CA VAL A 275 -17.83 19.45 -0.86
C VAL A 275 -18.03 19.62 0.64
N ARG A 276 -19.23 20.08 1.02
CA ARG A 276 -19.69 20.15 2.41
C ARG A 276 -21.01 19.43 2.51
N LEU A 277 -21.06 18.43 3.37
CA LEU A 277 -22.31 17.73 3.68
C LEU A 277 -23.16 18.62 4.59
N PRO A 278 -24.50 18.53 4.53
CA PRO A 278 -25.37 19.25 5.47
C PRO A 278 -25.20 18.71 6.90
N ASP A 279 -25.50 19.50 7.92
CA ASP A 279 -25.37 19.10 9.33
C ASP A 279 -26.12 17.80 9.67
N MET A 280 -27.31 17.64 9.08
CA MET A 280 -28.10 16.41 9.19
C MET A 280 -27.37 15.13 8.77
N ALA A 281 -26.39 15.22 7.86
CA ALA A 281 -25.60 14.09 7.41
C ALA A 281 -24.62 13.57 8.48
N PHE A 282 -24.28 14.40 9.47
CA PHE A 282 -23.36 14.06 10.57
C PHE A 282 -24.07 13.70 11.87
N ARG A 283 -25.41 13.84 11.93
CA ARG A 283 -26.19 13.58 13.14
C ARG A 283 -25.91 12.20 13.71
N ASN A 284 -25.57 12.19 14.99
CA ASN A 284 -25.51 11.02 15.82
C ASN A 284 -26.58 11.23 16.90
N ASP A 285 -27.55 10.33 17.02
CA ASP A 285 -28.51 10.38 18.12
C ASP A 285 -27.81 10.14 19.46
N SER A 286 -28.49 10.33 20.59
CA SER A 286 -27.85 10.17 21.90
C SER A 286 -27.38 8.72 22.14
N PRO A 287 -26.12 8.49 22.57
CA PRO A 287 -25.61 7.17 22.92
C PRO A 287 -26.42 6.46 24.03
N LEU A 288 -27.18 7.23 24.82
CA LEU A 288 -27.98 6.74 25.95
C LEU A 288 -29.07 5.73 25.53
N THR A 289 -29.39 5.65 24.24
CA THR A 289 -30.36 4.69 23.69
C THR A 289 -29.73 3.44 23.07
N LEU A 290 -28.40 3.38 22.96
CA LEU A 290 -27.71 2.20 22.43
C LEU A 290 -27.62 1.11 23.49
N ASN A 291 -28.09 -0.09 23.14
CA ASN A 291 -27.84 -1.32 23.88
C ASN A 291 -27.17 -2.34 22.95
N PRO A 292 -25.86 -2.17 22.63
CA PRO A 292 -25.18 -3.02 21.68
C PRO A 292 -25.09 -4.46 22.19
N SER A 293 -25.35 -5.42 21.31
CA SER A 293 -25.35 -6.84 21.69
C SER A 293 -24.50 -7.67 20.73
N LEU A 294 -23.36 -8.16 21.22
CA LEU A 294 -22.47 -9.05 20.45
C LEU A 294 -23.23 -10.27 19.93
N LEU A 295 -24.12 -10.84 20.74
CA LEU A 295 -24.94 -11.99 20.35
C LEU A 295 -25.90 -11.63 19.19
N SER A 296 -26.50 -10.45 19.24
CA SER A 296 -27.41 -9.98 18.19
C SER A 296 -26.67 -9.68 16.88
N ALA A 297 -25.46 -9.08 16.97
CA ALA A 297 -24.62 -8.84 15.80
C ALA A 297 -24.15 -10.14 15.14
N LEU A 298 -23.73 -11.14 15.93
CA LEU A 298 -23.41 -12.48 15.43
C LEU A 298 -24.60 -13.16 14.75
N ARG A 299 -25.81 -12.98 15.30
CA ARG A 299 -27.05 -13.51 14.71
C ARG A 299 -27.30 -12.93 13.32
N ARG A 300 -27.13 -11.62 13.14
CA ARG A 300 -27.30 -10.96 11.84
C ARG A 300 -26.28 -11.45 10.82
N GLY A 301 -25.04 -11.70 11.24
CA GLY A 301 -24.01 -12.38 10.43
C GLY A 301 -24.25 -13.87 10.18
N GLY A 302 -25.49 -14.36 10.30
CA GLY A 302 -25.87 -15.75 9.99
C GLY A 302 -25.41 -16.79 11.02
N TRP A 303 -24.94 -16.38 12.20
CA TRP A 303 -24.42 -17.31 13.19
C TRP A 303 -25.47 -17.67 14.27
N PRO A 304 -25.65 -18.96 14.64
CA PRO A 304 -26.68 -19.31 15.62
C PRO A 304 -26.41 -18.66 16.98
N SER A 305 -27.43 -18.01 17.54
CA SER A 305 -27.36 -17.32 18.84
C SER A 305 -27.35 -18.29 20.02
N LYS A 306 -26.21 -18.95 20.24
CA LYS A 306 -25.99 -19.83 21.40
C LYS A 306 -24.72 -19.40 22.13
N GLU A 307 -24.70 -19.38 23.45
CA GLU A 307 -23.53 -18.93 24.23
C GLU A 307 -22.26 -19.76 23.92
N LYS A 308 -22.43 -21.05 23.65
CA LYS A 308 -21.34 -21.95 23.20
C LYS A 308 -20.63 -21.46 21.92
N ASN A 309 -21.34 -20.73 21.08
CA ASN A 309 -20.81 -20.21 19.83
C ASN A 309 -19.97 -18.95 20.06
N ILE A 310 -20.36 -18.10 21.02
CA ILE A 310 -19.53 -16.98 21.47
C ILE A 310 -18.23 -17.51 22.06
N ARG A 311 -18.32 -18.51 22.96
CA ARG A 311 -17.15 -19.17 23.54
C ARG A 311 -16.18 -19.65 22.46
N ARG A 312 -16.68 -20.39 21.46
CA ARG A 312 -15.84 -20.89 20.36
C ARG A 312 -15.13 -19.78 19.57
N VAL A 313 -15.79 -18.65 19.31
CA VAL A 313 -15.14 -17.50 18.65
C VAL A 313 -14.11 -16.85 19.57
N CYS A 314 -14.41 -16.70 20.85
CA CYS A 314 -13.49 -16.15 21.85
C CYS A 314 -12.24 -17.01 22.03
N ASP A 315 -12.39 -18.34 22.05
CA ASP A 315 -11.29 -19.30 22.11
C ASP A 315 -10.33 -19.11 20.92
N LEU A 316 -10.86 -18.97 19.70
CA LEU A 316 -10.07 -18.71 18.48
C LEU A 316 -9.38 -17.34 18.48
N LEU A 317 -9.99 -16.36 19.13
CA LEU A 317 -9.44 -15.02 19.30
C LEU A 317 -8.45 -14.93 20.47
N LYS A 318 -8.35 -15.98 21.30
CA LYS A 318 -7.56 -16.02 22.54
C LYS A 318 -7.95 -14.91 23.52
N VAL A 319 -9.26 -14.69 23.70
CA VAL A 319 -9.81 -13.68 24.63
C VAL A 319 -10.95 -14.29 25.46
N THR A 320 -11.26 -13.70 26.61
CA THR A 320 -12.42 -14.11 27.41
C THR A 320 -13.73 -13.59 26.80
N GLN A 321 -14.86 -14.22 27.14
CA GLN A 321 -16.18 -13.79 26.66
C GLN A 321 -16.54 -12.39 27.18
N GLU A 322 -16.21 -12.11 28.44
CA GLU A 322 -16.42 -10.82 29.10
C GLU A 322 -15.62 -9.72 28.40
N HIS A 323 -14.34 -10.00 28.08
CA HIS A 323 -13.49 -9.08 27.36
C HIS A 323 -14.01 -8.82 25.94
N ALA A 324 -14.38 -9.87 25.20
CA ALA A 324 -14.93 -9.73 23.85
C ALA A 324 -16.23 -8.90 23.83
N LYS A 325 -17.15 -9.16 24.77
CA LYS A 325 -18.40 -8.40 24.93
C LYS A 325 -18.10 -6.93 25.26
N LYS A 326 -17.20 -6.68 26.21
CA LYS A 326 -16.80 -5.31 26.60
C LYS A 326 -16.17 -4.57 25.44
N CYS A 327 -15.16 -5.15 24.77
CA CYS A 327 -14.52 -4.55 23.60
C CYS A 327 -15.51 -4.23 22.49
N PHE A 328 -16.46 -5.13 22.22
CA PHE A 328 -17.52 -4.90 21.24
C PHE A 328 -18.41 -3.71 21.61
N VAL A 329 -18.89 -3.65 22.86
CA VAL A 329 -19.75 -2.56 23.35
C VAL A 329 -19.00 -1.23 23.34
N ASP A 330 -17.80 -1.19 23.93
CA ASP A 330 -16.95 0.01 23.99
C ASP A 330 -16.65 0.53 22.59
N GLN A 331 -16.30 -0.38 21.66
CA GLN A 331 -16.03 0.00 20.28
C GLN A 331 -17.29 0.47 19.55
N THR A 332 -18.45 -0.15 19.76
CA THR A 332 -19.71 0.29 19.13
C THR A 332 -20.11 1.69 19.60
N ILE A 333 -20.06 1.95 20.90
CA ILE A 333 -20.36 3.27 21.48
C ILE A 333 -19.37 4.33 20.96
N LYS A 334 -18.08 3.98 20.91
CA LYS A 334 -17.04 4.86 20.36
C LYS A 334 -17.25 5.15 18.88
N SER A 335 -17.54 4.12 18.07
CA SER A 335 -17.85 4.26 16.65
C SER A 335 -19.11 5.09 16.44
N PHE A 336 -20.13 4.98 17.27
CA PHE A 336 -21.33 5.79 17.12
C PHE A 336 -21.07 7.27 17.47
N SER A 337 -20.33 7.55 18.54
CA SER A 337 -20.15 8.91 19.07
C SER A 337 -18.99 9.70 18.45
N GLN A 338 -17.89 9.04 18.09
CA GLN A 338 -16.61 9.70 17.74
C GLN A 338 -16.13 9.42 16.31
N SER A 339 -16.86 8.62 15.52
CA SER A 339 -16.46 8.27 14.16
C SER A 339 -16.56 9.44 13.19
N LYS A 340 -15.85 9.27 12.07
CA LYS A 340 -15.74 10.26 11.01
C LYS A 340 -16.35 9.72 9.74
N VAL A 341 -16.98 10.62 8.98
CA VAL A 341 -17.28 10.36 7.58
C VAL A 341 -15.99 10.59 6.80
N HIS A 342 -15.46 9.54 6.21
CA HIS A 342 -14.26 9.65 5.38
C HIS A 342 -14.54 10.48 4.11
N ALA A 343 -13.53 11.18 3.61
CA ALA A 343 -13.64 12.09 2.47
C ALA A 343 -14.18 11.38 1.21
N GLU A 344 -13.77 10.13 0.95
CA GLU A 344 -14.30 9.35 -0.17
C GLU A 344 -15.82 9.18 -0.07
N ILE A 345 -16.33 8.94 1.13
CA ILE A 345 -17.75 8.72 1.40
C ILE A 345 -18.54 10.03 1.28
N GLN A 346 -17.94 11.15 1.69
CA GLN A 346 -18.52 12.47 1.49
C GLN A 346 -18.69 12.81 0.01
N LEU A 347 -17.69 12.48 -0.82
CA LEU A 347 -17.78 12.68 -2.28
C LEU A 347 -18.89 11.82 -2.89
N ILE A 348 -19.02 10.56 -2.45
CA ILE A 348 -20.12 9.68 -2.88
C ILE A 348 -21.46 10.27 -2.48
N TYR A 349 -21.62 10.67 -1.21
CA TYR A 349 -22.86 11.29 -0.73
C TYR A 349 -23.27 12.47 -1.61
N HIS A 350 -22.33 13.39 -1.86
CA HIS A 350 -22.61 14.56 -2.68
C HIS A 350 -23.01 14.18 -4.11
N CYS A 351 -22.31 13.23 -4.75
CA CYS A 351 -22.64 12.81 -6.10
C CYS A 351 -24.00 12.09 -6.19
N GLU A 352 -24.36 11.29 -5.18
CA GLU A 352 -25.65 10.60 -5.14
C GLU A 352 -26.81 11.57 -4.90
N VAL A 353 -26.64 12.55 -4.00
CA VAL A 353 -27.67 13.55 -3.70
C VAL A 353 -27.92 14.50 -4.87
N GLU A 354 -26.85 14.94 -5.54
CA GLU A 354 -26.96 15.85 -6.67
C GLU A 354 -27.46 15.17 -7.95
N GLY A 355 -27.37 13.84 -8.05
CA GLY A 355 -27.91 13.08 -9.18
C GLY A 355 -27.30 13.48 -10.53
N PHE A 356 -25.98 13.68 -10.60
CA PHE A 356 -25.33 14.15 -11.83
C PHE A 356 -25.57 13.20 -13.01
N GLN A 357 -25.90 13.76 -14.17
CA GLN A 357 -26.04 13.02 -15.43
C GLN A 357 -24.74 12.31 -15.82
N ASN A 358 -23.61 13.02 -15.68
CA ASN A 358 -22.26 12.49 -15.86
C ASN A 358 -21.54 12.55 -14.51
N PRO A 359 -21.72 11.55 -13.62
CA PRO A 359 -21.04 11.54 -12.34
C PRO A 359 -19.54 11.25 -12.56
N PRO A 360 -18.67 11.68 -11.64
CA PRO A 360 -17.29 11.22 -11.59
C PRO A 360 -17.21 9.70 -11.65
N ARG A 361 -16.18 9.18 -12.30
CA ARG A 361 -15.90 7.74 -12.38
C ARG A 361 -14.85 7.32 -11.36
N VAL A 362 -13.95 8.22 -10.96
CA VAL A 362 -12.84 7.91 -10.06
C VAL A 362 -12.87 8.75 -8.80
N ILE A 363 -12.68 8.11 -7.63
CA ILE A 363 -12.46 8.75 -6.34
C ILE A 363 -11.08 8.32 -5.85
N CYS A 364 -10.20 9.30 -5.58
CA CYS A 364 -8.87 9.08 -5.05
C CYS A 364 -8.66 9.87 -3.77
N SER A 365 -7.93 9.29 -2.83
CA SER A 365 -7.41 9.96 -1.64
C SER A 365 -5.90 10.08 -1.72
N SER A 366 -5.33 10.89 -0.83
CA SER A 366 -3.86 10.93 -0.63
C SER A 366 -3.30 9.64 -0.02
N LYS A 367 -4.18 8.72 0.41
CA LYS A 367 -3.91 7.36 0.85
C LYS A 367 -4.71 6.37 -0.01
N ASP A 368 -4.29 5.10 -0.01
CA ASP A 368 -5.11 4.03 -0.58
C ASP A 368 -6.45 3.97 0.18
N ALA A 369 -7.51 3.45 -0.44
CA ALA A 369 -8.79 3.35 0.24
C ALA A 369 -8.68 2.40 1.45
N CYS A 370 -9.33 2.77 2.57
CA CYS A 370 -9.47 1.81 3.66
C CYS A 370 -10.45 0.69 3.29
N TYR A 371 -10.46 -0.37 4.09
CA TYR A 371 -11.34 -1.51 3.87
C TYR A 371 -12.81 -1.09 3.71
N LEU A 372 -13.31 -0.24 4.60
CA LEU A 372 -14.71 0.22 4.60
C LEU A 372 -15.02 1.15 3.42
N CYS A 373 -14.11 2.08 3.07
CA CYS A 373 -14.28 2.92 1.88
C CYS A 373 -14.31 2.08 0.60
N ASN A 374 -13.40 1.10 0.48
CA ASN A 374 -13.34 0.22 -0.67
C ASN A 374 -14.60 -0.64 -0.81
N LEU A 375 -15.10 -1.21 0.29
CA LEU A 375 -16.37 -1.94 0.30
C LEU A 375 -17.54 -1.06 -0.12
N PHE A 376 -17.68 0.14 0.46
CA PHE A 376 -18.81 1.01 0.15
C PHE A 376 -18.78 1.54 -1.29
N ILE A 377 -17.60 1.85 -1.83
CA ILE A 377 -17.44 2.17 -3.26
C ILE A 377 -17.95 1.00 -4.13
N GLY A 378 -17.64 -0.24 -3.73
CA GLY A 378 -18.15 -1.46 -4.36
C GLY A 378 -19.67 -1.60 -4.27
N VAL A 379 -20.28 -1.30 -3.11
CA VAL A 379 -21.74 -1.30 -2.92
C VAL A 379 -22.41 -0.31 -3.87
N VAL A 380 -21.89 0.91 -3.98
CA VAL A 380 -22.49 1.93 -4.85
C VAL A 380 -22.33 1.55 -6.32
N GLY A 381 -21.19 0.95 -6.70
CA GLY A 381 -20.96 0.39 -8.04
C GLY A 381 -20.76 1.43 -9.15
N LYS A 382 -20.81 2.73 -8.84
CA LYS A 382 -20.68 3.84 -9.81
C LYS A 382 -19.28 4.45 -9.90
N PHE A 383 -18.44 4.18 -8.89
CA PHE A 383 -17.13 4.80 -8.71
C PHE A 383 -16.03 3.74 -8.67
N HIS A 384 -14.83 4.15 -9.06
CA HIS A 384 -13.61 3.37 -8.97
C HIS A 384 -12.63 4.05 -8.01
N THR A 385 -11.96 3.25 -7.17
CA THR A 385 -10.74 3.66 -6.46
C THR A 385 -9.61 2.72 -6.87
N PRO A 386 -8.40 3.21 -7.20
CA PRO A 386 -7.34 2.36 -7.75
C PRO A 386 -6.84 1.25 -6.82
N ARG A 387 -6.80 1.50 -5.51
CA ARG A 387 -6.17 0.62 -4.53
C ARG A 387 -6.90 0.66 -3.20
N SER A 388 -6.78 -0.45 -2.46
CA SER A 388 -7.16 -0.55 -1.07
C SER A 388 -5.97 -1.01 -0.24
N HIS A 389 -5.73 -0.40 0.91
CA HIS A 389 -4.75 -0.91 1.87
C HIS A 389 -5.35 -2.01 2.75
N GLY A 390 -6.67 -2.20 2.78
CA GLY A 390 -7.33 -3.33 3.43
C GLY A 390 -7.37 -3.28 4.97
N ARG A 391 -6.87 -2.21 5.60
CA ARG A 391 -7.04 -1.97 7.05
C ARG A 391 -8.45 -1.45 7.34
N LEU A 392 -9.05 -1.98 8.40
CA LEU A 392 -10.33 -1.50 8.92
C LEU A 392 -10.07 -0.40 9.96
N HIS A 393 -10.69 0.77 9.75
CA HIS A 393 -10.69 1.85 10.74
C HIS A 393 -12.03 1.84 11.48
N PRO A 394 -12.06 1.51 12.77
CA PRO A 394 -13.34 1.40 13.49
C PRO A 394 -13.95 2.78 13.79
N ALA A 395 -13.18 3.86 13.72
CA ALA A 395 -13.66 5.25 13.80
C ALA A 395 -14.24 5.77 12.46
N TRP A 396 -14.93 4.91 11.72
CA TRP A 396 -15.56 5.21 10.43
C TRP A 396 -17.09 5.18 10.59
N LYS A 397 -17.81 6.10 9.93
CA LYS A 397 -19.26 6.03 9.81
C LYS A 397 -19.76 6.38 8.41
N LEU A 398 -20.96 5.91 8.13
CA LEU A 398 -21.75 6.31 6.98
C LEU A 398 -22.53 7.60 7.30
N PRO A 399 -22.58 8.60 6.42
CA PRO A 399 -23.39 9.79 6.63
C PRO A 399 -24.88 9.46 6.49
N VAL A 400 -25.74 10.27 7.10
CA VAL A 400 -27.20 10.12 6.98
C VAL A 400 -27.66 10.50 5.58
N PHE A 401 -27.86 9.49 4.72
CA PHE A 401 -28.43 9.67 3.38
C PHE A 401 -29.89 10.14 3.44
N PRO A 402 -30.30 11.08 2.55
CA PRO A 402 -31.69 11.45 2.39
C PRO A 402 -32.50 10.26 1.84
N GLN A 403 -33.77 10.17 2.24
CA GLN A 403 -34.67 9.13 1.73
C GLN A 403 -35.20 9.52 0.34
N PRO A 404 -35.47 8.54 -0.55
CA PRO A 404 -35.21 7.11 -0.39
C PRO A 404 -33.75 6.74 -0.72
N SER A 405 -33.07 6.03 0.18
CA SER A 405 -31.74 5.46 -0.11
C SER A 405 -31.58 4.08 0.54
N ASP A 406 -31.29 3.07 -0.28
CA ASP A 406 -31.06 1.68 0.16
C ASP A 406 -29.57 1.39 0.47
N LEU A 407 -28.67 2.35 0.22
CA LEU A 407 -27.22 2.18 0.39
C LEU A 407 -26.82 1.75 1.81
N PRO A 408 -27.38 2.30 2.91
CA PRO A 408 -27.07 1.85 4.25
C PRO A 408 -27.44 0.37 4.48
N LEU A 409 -28.61 -0.05 3.99
CA LEU A 409 -29.08 -1.43 4.10
C LEU A 409 -28.16 -2.37 3.32
N ARG A 410 -27.85 -2.04 2.07
CA ARG A 410 -26.96 -2.84 1.21
C ARG A 410 -25.55 -2.95 1.79
N LEU A 411 -25.04 -1.89 2.42
CA LEU A 411 -23.78 -1.94 3.14
C LEU A 411 -23.85 -2.89 4.34
N ASN A 412 -24.90 -2.80 5.16
CA ASN A 412 -25.07 -3.66 6.33
C ASN A 412 -25.15 -5.15 5.93
N THR A 413 -25.93 -5.48 4.90
CA THR A 413 -25.98 -6.84 4.34
C THR A 413 -24.59 -7.32 3.91
N LEU A 414 -23.82 -6.51 3.18
CA LEU A 414 -22.48 -6.88 2.76
C LEU A 414 -21.52 -7.06 3.96
N LEU A 415 -21.61 -6.21 4.99
CA LEU A 415 -20.80 -6.37 6.21
C LEU A 415 -21.15 -7.66 6.94
N GLU A 416 -22.43 -8.02 7.02
CA GLU A 416 -22.91 -9.27 7.62
C GLU A 416 -22.40 -10.50 6.85
N GLU A 417 -22.42 -10.47 5.52
CA GLU A 417 -21.79 -11.51 4.68
C GLU A 417 -20.29 -11.63 4.95
N LYS A 418 -19.58 -10.51 5.10
CA LYS A 418 -18.13 -10.52 5.43
C LYS A 418 -17.87 -11.06 6.82
N ILE A 419 -18.70 -10.74 7.82
CA ILE A 419 -18.62 -11.30 9.16
C ILE A 419 -18.80 -12.82 9.10
N GLN A 420 -19.82 -13.28 8.39
CA GLN A 420 -20.10 -14.71 8.22
C GLN A 420 -18.91 -15.43 7.61
N SER A 421 -18.39 -14.93 6.49
CA SER A 421 -17.23 -15.49 5.81
C SER A 421 -16.00 -15.53 6.71
N SER A 422 -15.72 -14.45 7.45
CA SER A 422 -14.61 -14.35 8.39
C SER A 422 -14.67 -15.42 9.48
N ILE A 423 -15.85 -15.60 10.10
CA ILE A 423 -16.07 -16.61 11.14
C ILE A 423 -15.91 -18.02 10.55
N CYS A 424 -16.52 -18.29 9.39
CA CYS A 424 -16.39 -19.58 8.71
C CYS A 424 -14.92 -19.93 8.42
N THR A 425 -14.15 -18.99 7.87
CA THR A 425 -12.72 -19.19 7.59
C THR A 425 -11.91 -19.42 8.87
N MET A 426 -12.16 -18.66 9.93
CA MET A 426 -11.48 -18.85 11.22
C MET A 426 -11.76 -20.23 11.83
N LEU A 427 -13.00 -20.72 11.71
CA LEU A 427 -13.39 -22.03 12.22
C LEU A 427 -12.78 -23.17 11.42
N GLN A 428 -12.72 -23.04 10.10
CA GLN A 428 -12.06 -24.01 9.21
C GLN A 428 -10.57 -24.12 9.56
N ARG A 429 -9.89 -22.98 9.73
CA ARG A 429 -8.46 -22.91 10.06
C ARG A 429 -8.14 -23.23 11.52
N ARG A 430 -9.14 -23.18 12.40
CA ARG A 430 -8.99 -23.20 13.86
C ARG A 430 -8.03 -22.11 14.38
N ALA A 431 -7.92 -21.00 13.66
CA ALA A 431 -7.02 -19.89 13.97
C ALA A 431 -7.55 -18.55 13.43
N LYS A 432 -7.15 -17.45 14.07
CA LYS A 432 -7.41 -16.09 13.60
C LYS A 432 -6.62 -15.81 12.32
N THR A 433 -7.25 -15.18 11.33
CA THR A 433 -6.52 -14.65 10.16
C THR A 433 -5.86 -13.32 10.55
N ILE A 434 -4.53 -13.27 10.44
CA ILE A 434 -3.72 -12.09 10.76
C ILE A 434 -2.97 -11.66 9.50
N TYR A 435 -3.12 -10.38 9.14
CA TYR A 435 -2.30 -9.73 8.12
C TYR A 435 -1.52 -8.58 8.77
N PRO A 436 -0.29 -8.31 8.29
CA PRO A 436 0.51 -7.21 8.79
C PRO A 436 -0.18 -5.87 8.51
N PHE A 437 0.11 -4.86 9.35
CA PHE A 437 -0.39 -3.52 9.11
C PHE A 437 0.20 -2.96 7.80
N PRO A 438 -0.66 -2.50 6.87
CA PRO A 438 -0.23 -2.10 5.54
C PRO A 438 0.37 -0.68 5.55
N ASN A 439 1.22 -0.39 4.56
CA ASN A 439 1.53 0.99 4.21
C ASN A 439 0.30 1.63 3.54
N GLU A 440 -0.37 2.55 4.25
CA GLU A 440 -1.58 3.21 3.75
C GLU A 440 -1.28 4.24 2.65
N SER A 441 -0.03 4.71 2.54
CA SER A 441 0.37 5.78 1.62
C SER A 441 1.28 5.22 0.54
N THR A 442 0.70 4.46 -0.39
CA THR A 442 1.41 3.96 -1.56
C THR A 442 1.35 4.95 -2.72
N ILE A 443 2.26 4.77 -3.66
CA ILE A 443 2.40 5.64 -4.82
C ILE A 443 1.85 4.91 -6.05
N LEU A 444 0.93 5.54 -6.80
CA LEU A 444 0.54 5.02 -8.11
C LEU A 444 1.64 5.28 -9.13
N THR A 445 2.08 4.22 -9.79
CA THR A 445 2.98 4.29 -10.94
C THR A 445 2.32 5.11 -12.04
N LEU A 446 2.94 6.22 -12.42
CA LEU A 446 2.55 6.93 -13.63
C LEU A 446 3.34 6.31 -14.79
N PRO A 447 2.70 5.91 -15.90
CA PRO A 447 3.45 5.54 -17.09
C PRO A 447 4.26 6.75 -17.56
N VAL A 448 5.53 6.50 -17.91
CA VAL A 448 6.42 7.52 -18.47
C VAL A 448 5.77 8.07 -19.73
N SER A 449 5.64 9.39 -19.83
CA SER A 449 5.06 10.01 -21.03
C SER A 449 5.94 9.69 -22.24
N THR A 450 5.32 9.21 -23.33
CA THR A 450 5.99 8.85 -24.60
C THR A 450 6.85 9.98 -25.17
N SER A 451 6.52 11.24 -24.88
CA SER A 451 7.34 12.40 -25.27
C SER A 451 8.71 12.46 -24.57
N THR A 452 8.89 11.79 -23.43
CA THR A 452 10.19 11.71 -22.72
C THR A 452 11.05 10.57 -23.26
N LEU A 453 10.43 9.53 -23.82
CA LEU A 453 11.16 8.47 -24.54
C LEU A 453 11.77 9.00 -25.84
N ALA A 454 11.05 9.86 -26.57
CA ALA A 454 11.59 10.53 -27.75
C ALA A 454 12.84 11.38 -27.42
N SER A 455 12.86 12.06 -26.28
CA SER A 455 14.04 12.83 -25.84
C SER A 455 15.23 11.96 -25.44
N LEU A 456 15.00 10.73 -24.98
CA LEU A 456 16.08 9.79 -24.65
C LEU A 456 16.65 9.12 -25.91
N ILE A 457 15.84 8.93 -26.95
CA ILE A 457 16.25 8.35 -28.23
C ILE A 457 16.99 9.40 -29.09
N CYS A 458 16.59 10.68 -29.05
CA CYS A 458 17.25 11.73 -29.83
C CYS A 458 18.61 12.21 -29.26
N HIS A 459 19.07 11.69 -28.12
CA HIS A 459 20.37 12.03 -27.54
C HIS A 459 21.45 10.96 -27.74
N SER A 460 21.17 9.90 -28.52
CA SER A 460 22.17 8.85 -28.83
C SER A 460 22.54 8.72 -30.31
N GLU A 461 22.06 9.58 -31.21
CA GLU A 461 22.41 9.50 -32.64
C GLU A 461 23.30 10.67 -33.05
N HIS A 462 24.60 10.57 -32.75
CA HIS A 462 25.66 11.16 -33.55
C HIS A 462 26.77 10.11 -33.68
N GLY A 463 26.89 9.52 -34.87
CA GLY A 463 28.05 8.71 -35.25
C GLY A 463 27.72 7.35 -35.87
N GLU A 464 27.63 7.35 -37.20
CA GLU A 464 27.92 6.25 -38.13
C GLU A 464 26.95 5.05 -38.23
N GLY A 465 26.62 4.72 -39.48
CA GLY A 465 25.59 3.76 -39.84
C GLY A 465 26.05 2.31 -39.92
N ILE A 466 25.11 1.50 -40.40
CA ILE A 466 25.21 0.12 -40.90
C ILE A 466 24.80 -0.99 -39.90
N ILE A 467 23.62 -1.56 -40.21
CA ILE A 467 23.16 -2.96 -40.17
C ILE A 467 23.08 -3.70 -38.82
N ALA A 468 21.86 -4.21 -38.57
CA ALA A 468 21.51 -5.19 -37.56
C ALA A 468 22.21 -6.54 -37.77
N ALA A 469 22.84 -7.10 -36.72
CA ALA A 469 22.92 -8.55 -36.47
C ALA A 469 23.53 -8.88 -35.09
N GLN A 470 22.81 -9.72 -34.33
CA GLN A 470 23.29 -10.91 -33.62
C GLN A 470 24.51 -10.82 -32.65
N LEU A 471 24.23 -11.05 -31.35
CA LEU A 471 25.11 -11.74 -30.37
C LEU A 471 25.57 -13.12 -30.91
N PRO A 472 26.64 -13.82 -30.43
CA PRO A 472 27.24 -13.79 -29.07
C PRO A 472 28.78 -14.10 -29.01
N LEU A 473 29.24 -14.52 -27.81
CA LEU A 473 30.38 -15.40 -27.48
C LEU A 473 31.69 -14.68 -27.08
N ALA A 474 32.00 -14.48 -25.80
CA ALA A 474 32.45 -15.41 -24.73
C ALA A 474 33.95 -15.74 -24.79
N SER A 475 34.50 -16.04 -23.61
CA SER A 475 35.88 -16.48 -23.31
C SER A 475 36.88 -15.32 -23.20
N ASP A 476 37.80 -15.23 -22.24
CA ASP A 476 38.25 -16.20 -21.23
C ASP A 476 39.19 -15.49 -20.23
N ILE A 477 39.24 -16.04 -19.00
CA ILE A 477 40.46 -16.32 -18.20
C ILE A 477 41.36 -15.13 -17.83
N ALA A 478 41.86 -14.95 -16.61
CA ALA A 478 41.71 -15.57 -15.30
C ALA A 478 42.75 -14.86 -14.40
N ARG A 479 42.57 -15.01 -13.07
CA ARG A 479 43.66 -15.28 -12.11
C ARG A 479 44.69 -14.15 -11.90
N LEU A 480 45.24 -13.87 -10.74
CA LEU A 480 45.45 -14.53 -9.44
C LEU A 480 45.93 -13.36 -8.54
N GLU A 481 45.47 -13.25 -7.29
CA GLU A 481 46.29 -13.50 -6.08
C GLU A 481 47.55 -12.59 -6.01
N THR A 482 47.93 -11.96 -4.91
CA THR A 482 47.77 -12.23 -3.47
C THR A 482 48.60 -11.16 -2.76
N GLY A 483 48.34 -10.95 -1.47
CA GLY A 483 49.35 -10.46 -0.54
C GLY A 483 48.83 -9.27 0.26
N ASP A 484 48.29 -9.49 1.46
CA ASP A 484 49.04 -9.60 2.72
C ASP A 484 49.74 -8.28 3.08
N SER A 485 49.64 -7.73 4.29
CA SER A 485 48.99 -8.15 5.51
C SER A 485 49.26 -7.04 6.56
N ILE A 486 48.42 -6.98 7.59
CA ILE A 486 48.86 -6.91 9.01
C ILE A 486 49.23 -5.55 9.67
N LEU A 487 48.42 -5.31 10.74
CA LEU A 487 48.73 -4.67 12.05
C LEU A 487 48.94 -3.16 12.07
N GLN A 488 48.62 -2.38 13.11
CA GLN A 488 48.18 -2.49 14.52
C GLN A 488 47.91 -1.01 14.88
N SER A 489 47.23 -0.54 15.93
CA SER A 489 46.68 -1.05 17.18
C SER A 489 46.04 0.16 17.85
N ALA A 490 45.04 -0.10 18.71
CA ALA A 490 44.86 0.56 20.01
C ALA A 490 44.48 2.05 20.05
N ALA A 491 43.73 2.56 21.01
CA ALA A 491 42.81 2.02 22.01
C ALA A 491 42.23 3.27 22.71
N SER A 492 41.21 3.04 23.54
CA SER A 492 40.85 3.85 24.71
C SER A 492 39.86 4.97 24.44
N HIS A 493 38.58 4.74 24.76
CA HIS A 493 37.97 4.88 26.09
C HIS A 493 37.74 6.34 26.47
N SER A 494 36.47 6.72 26.58
CA SER A 494 35.97 7.55 27.67
C SER A 494 34.46 7.36 27.78
N THR A 495 34.08 6.85 28.94
CA THR A 495 32.74 6.56 29.44
C THR A 495 32.28 7.76 30.26
N GLU A 496 31.03 8.21 30.11
CA GLU A 496 30.28 9.06 31.05
C GLU A 496 28.82 9.02 30.57
N ILE A 497 27.94 8.14 31.04
CA ILE A 497 27.12 8.09 32.28
C ILE A 497 26.31 9.39 32.60
N ILE A 498 25.01 9.15 32.80
CA ILE A 498 23.96 9.87 33.54
C ILE A 498 22.99 10.73 32.70
N GLY A 499 21.70 10.36 32.73
CA GLY A 499 20.60 11.25 32.38
C GLY A 499 19.22 10.62 32.17
N THR A 500 18.81 9.69 33.03
CA THR A 500 17.49 9.03 33.08
C THR A 500 16.33 10.02 33.25
N ILE A 501 15.27 9.93 32.43
CA ILE A 501 13.86 10.17 32.85
C ILE A 501 12.93 9.17 32.12
N GLN A 502 12.79 8.01 32.76
CA GLN A 502 11.55 7.33 33.16
C GLN A 502 10.23 7.59 32.39
N GLN A 503 9.65 6.49 31.86
CA GLN A 503 8.21 6.25 31.94
C GLN A 503 8.00 4.73 32.18
N ASP A 504 7.98 4.37 33.47
CA ASP A 504 7.51 3.08 33.96
C ASP A 504 5.98 3.00 33.81
N TYR A 505 5.46 1.85 33.37
CA TYR A 505 4.79 0.93 34.28
C TYR A 505 4.69 -0.48 33.66
N CYS A 506 5.16 -1.44 34.46
CA CYS A 506 5.46 -2.83 34.15
C CYS A 506 4.30 -3.82 34.39
N ASN A 507 4.38 -4.91 33.62
CA ASN A 507 4.27 -6.34 33.95
C ASN A 507 3.87 -6.82 35.36
N SER A 508 3.19 -7.96 35.38
CA SER A 508 3.58 -9.21 36.08
C SER A 508 2.72 -10.36 35.50
N LEU A 509 3.14 -11.62 35.37
CA LEU A 509 3.86 -12.50 36.29
C LEU A 509 4.66 -13.57 35.51
N SER A 510 5.76 -14.02 36.11
CA SER A 510 6.53 -15.21 35.78
C SER A 510 6.55 -16.14 37.00
N GLU A 511 6.36 -17.44 36.79
CA GLU A 511 6.84 -18.49 37.70
C GLU A 511 7.59 -19.54 36.88
N SER A 512 8.67 -20.01 37.49
CA SER A 512 9.69 -20.94 37.01
C SER A 512 9.30 -22.40 37.31
N ASP A 513 9.65 -23.32 36.43
CA ASP A 513 9.96 -24.71 36.81
C ASP A 513 10.97 -25.33 35.82
N ASP A 514 11.94 -26.04 36.38
CA ASP A 514 13.06 -26.72 35.73
C ASP A 514 12.61 -28.01 35.02
N HIS A 515 13.00 -28.21 33.76
CA HIS A 515 13.23 -29.53 33.14
C HIS A 515 14.13 -29.41 31.89
N GLU A 516 15.06 -30.35 31.75
CA GLU A 516 16.02 -30.51 30.64
C GLU A 516 15.36 -30.70 29.24
N PRO A 517 16.10 -30.43 28.15
CA PRO A 517 15.54 -29.98 26.88
C PRO A 517 15.04 -31.13 25.99
N CYS A 518 13.77 -31.07 25.60
CA CYS A 518 13.24 -31.80 24.45
C CYS A 518 13.22 -30.85 23.24
N GLU A 519 13.77 -31.27 22.09
CA GLU A 519 13.84 -30.44 20.89
C GLU A 519 12.47 -29.84 20.52
N PRO A 520 12.35 -28.51 20.33
CA PRO A 520 11.07 -27.91 20.00
C PRO A 520 10.70 -28.20 18.54
N ALA A 521 9.49 -28.72 18.32
CA ALA A 521 8.88 -28.79 17.00
C ALA A 521 8.84 -27.39 16.34
N PRO A 522 9.08 -27.26 15.03
CA PRO A 522 9.26 -25.97 14.38
C PRO A 522 8.00 -25.10 14.47
N SER A 523 8.23 -23.85 14.91
CA SER A 523 7.21 -22.81 15.01
C SER A 523 6.68 -22.37 13.64
N GLN A 524 5.40 -21.98 13.56
CA GLN A 524 4.68 -21.61 12.33
C GLN A 524 5.21 -20.36 11.57
N ASP A 525 6.22 -19.66 12.12
CA ASP A 525 6.82 -18.44 11.57
C ASP A 525 8.31 -18.59 11.22
N GLN A 526 8.84 -19.82 11.18
CA GLN A 526 10.26 -20.03 10.89
C GLN A 526 10.56 -19.76 9.41
N LEU A 527 11.41 -18.77 9.15
CA LEU A 527 11.96 -18.47 7.82
C LEU A 527 13.24 -19.28 7.62
N VAL A 528 13.30 -20.03 6.53
CA VAL A 528 14.47 -20.83 6.13
C VAL A 528 15.04 -20.24 4.85
N SER A 529 16.16 -19.55 4.94
CA SER A 529 16.85 -19.04 3.74
C SER A 529 17.50 -20.20 3.00
N LEU A 530 17.15 -20.36 1.72
CA LEU A 530 17.77 -21.34 0.85
C LEU A 530 19.12 -20.81 0.34
N THR A 531 20.06 -21.72 0.14
CA THR A 531 21.36 -21.42 -0.52
C THR A 531 21.30 -21.92 -1.96
N LYS A 532 21.79 -21.12 -2.91
CA LYS A 532 21.85 -21.52 -4.33
C LYS A 532 22.62 -22.84 -4.49
N GLY A 533 22.05 -23.79 -5.22
CA GLY A 533 22.59 -25.13 -5.48
C GLY A 533 22.45 -26.13 -4.32
N VAL A 534 21.81 -25.74 -3.21
CA VAL A 534 21.62 -26.62 -2.05
C VAL A 534 20.17 -27.08 -1.98
N LYS A 535 20.00 -28.41 -1.98
CA LYS A 535 18.70 -29.06 -1.85
C LYS A 535 18.34 -29.24 -0.37
N THR A 536 17.15 -28.77 0.01
CA THR A 536 16.59 -28.93 1.36
C THR A 536 15.38 -29.85 1.31
N SER A 537 15.36 -30.90 2.14
CA SER A 537 14.23 -31.83 2.27
C SER A 537 13.41 -31.50 3.50
N ALA A 538 12.09 -31.62 3.41
CA ALA A 538 11.17 -31.34 4.52
C ALA A 538 9.90 -32.18 4.44
N GLU A 539 9.13 -32.18 5.53
CA GLU A 539 7.89 -32.92 5.68
C GLU A 539 6.76 -31.98 6.10
N VAL A 540 5.60 -32.09 5.44
CA VAL A 540 4.38 -31.38 5.82
C VAL A 540 3.32 -32.38 6.24
N ILE A 541 2.89 -32.28 7.49
CA ILE A 541 1.77 -33.06 8.03
C ILE A 541 0.45 -32.41 7.54
N ALA A 542 -0.56 -33.22 7.23
CA ALA A 542 -1.89 -32.74 6.84
C ALA A 542 -2.43 -31.65 7.79
N SER A 543 -3.01 -30.59 7.22
CA SER A 543 -3.54 -29.41 7.95
C SER A 543 -2.48 -28.57 8.69
N ARG A 544 -1.19 -28.75 8.39
CA ARG A 544 -0.10 -27.84 8.79
C ARG A 544 0.57 -27.25 7.54
N SER A 545 1.28 -26.15 7.75
CA SER A 545 2.09 -25.48 6.73
C SER A 545 3.56 -25.72 7.04
N SER A 546 4.40 -25.83 6.01
CA SER A 546 5.86 -25.84 6.17
C SER A 546 6.36 -24.49 6.71
N PRO A 547 7.62 -24.42 7.18
CA PRO A 547 8.38 -23.16 7.24
C PRO A 547 8.35 -22.42 5.90
N ILE A 548 8.62 -21.13 5.91
CA ILE A 548 8.73 -20.34 4.68
C ILE A 548 10.15 -20.49 4.14
N TYR A 549 10.30 -20.99 2.92
CA TYR A 549 11.59 -21.10 2.25
C TYR A 549 11.84 -19.87 1.38
N GLU A 550 12.96 -19.19 1.62
CA GLU A 550 13.31 -17.96 0.92
C GLU A 550 14.40 -18.18 -0.12
N ALA A 551 14.08 -17.85 -1.37
CA ALA A 551 14.99 -17.78 -2.52
C ALA A 551 14.72 -16.47 -3.26
N TRP A 552 15.21 -15.36 -2.71
CA TRP A 552 14.78 -14.01 -3.11
C TRP A 552 14.84 -13.77 -4.63
N PRO A 553 13.76 -13.27 -5.28
CA PRO A 553 12.55 -12.68 -4.68
C PRO A 553 11.41 -13.67 -4.35
N LEU A 554 11.63 -14.98 -4.43
CA LEU A 554 10.63 -16.00 -4.12
C LEU A 554 10.60 -16.33 -2.63
N GLN A 555 9.40 -16.44 -2.08
CA GLN A 555 9.12 -17.07 -0.79
C GLN A 555 8.09 -18.17 -1.02
N VAL A 556 8.42 -19.40 -0.62
CA VAL A 556 7.61 -20.59 -0.89
C VAL A 556 7.20 -21.22 0.43
N GLN A 557 5.90 -21.48 0.59
CA GLN A 557 5.34 -22.23 1.71
C GLN A 557 4.47 -23.35 1.16
N VAL A 558 4.60 -24.53 1.73
CA VAL A 558 3.89 -25.74 1.29
C VAL A 558 2.82 -26.10 2.31
N GLU A 559 1.59 -26.32 1.84
CA GLU A 559 0.45 -26.71 2.68
C GLU A 559 -0.22 -27.96 2.08
N LYS A 560 -0.56 -28.94 2.93
CA LYS A 560 -1.31 -30.12 2.52
C LYS A 560 -2.78 -30.01 2.93
N ASN A 561 -3.67 -29.92 1.95
CA ASN A 561 -5.12 -29.90 2.12
C ASN A 561 -5.74 -31.28 1.82
N ASP A 562 -6.15 -32.03 2.86
CA ASP A 562 -6.94 -33.24 2.66
C ASP A 562 -8.41 -32.86 2.40
N THR A 563 -8.80 -32.88 1.13
CA THR A 563 -10.20 -32.71 0.72
C THR A 563 -10.95 -34.06 0.61
N ALA A 564 -10.28 -35.19 0.84
CA ALA A 564 -10.81 -36.51 0.56
C ALA A 564 -10.49 -37.55 1.64
N THR A 565 -11.00 -37.37 2.87
CA THR A 565 -11.45 -38.49 3.75
C THR A 565 -12.12 -37.94 5.01
N LYS A 566 -13.24 -38.55 5.41
CA LYS A 566 -13.84 -38.31 6.73
C LYS A 566 -12.83 -38.76 7.79
N PRO A 567 -12.52 -37.95 8.83
CA PRO A 567 -11.64 -38.41 9.88
C PRO A 567 -12.32 -39.53 10.66
N SER A 568 -11.79 -40.75 10.52
CA SER A 568 -12.11 -41.87 11.39
C SER A 568 -11.55 -41.59 12.78
N CYS A 569 -12.39 -41.74 13.81
CA CYS A 569 -11.97 -41.63 15.19
C CYS A 569 -11.15 -42.87 15.56
N LYS A 570 -9.81 -42.78 15.52
CA LYS A 570 -8.84 -43.45 16.42
C LYS A 570 -7.41 -43.18 15.93
N GLY A 571 -6.61 -42.53 16.78
CA GLY A 571 -5.15 -42.67 16.97
C GLY A 571 -4.15 -43.00 15.84
N GLU A 572 -4.45 -42.81 14.55
CA GLU A 572 -3.50 -43.08 13.47
C GLU A 572 -2.77 -41.81 13.01
N ASN A 573 -1.47 -41.97 12.69
CA ASN A 573 -0.57 -40.91 12.25
C ASN A 573 -1.19 -40.13 11.07
N LEU A 574 -1.32 -38.80 11.21
CA LEU A 574 -1.80 -37.93 10.15
C LEU A 574 -0.93 -38.11 8.90
N PRO A 575 -1.51 -38.23 7.69
CA PRO A 575 -0.74 -38.51 6.50
C PRO A 575 0.15 -37.30 6.17
N SER A 576 1.46 -37.50 6.12
CA SER A 576 2.43 -36.47 5.75
C SER A 576 2.80 -36.55 4.27
N ILE A 577 3.37 -35.46 3.75
CA ILE A 577 4.03 -35.42 2.43
C ILE A 577 5.46 -34.97 2.66
N HIS A 578 6.40 -35.77 2.17
CA HIS A 578 7.78 -35.34 2.00
C HIS A 578 7.91 -34.55 0.70
N PHE A 579 8.68 -33.48 0.74
CA PHE A 579 9.06 -32.74 -0.45
C PHE A 579 10.51 -32.27 -0.31
N SER A 580 11.10 -31.88 -1.43
CA SER A 580 12.38 -31.18 -1.43
C SER A 580 12.27 -29.91 -2.25
N ILE A 581 13.01 -28.91 -1.81
CA ILE A 581 13.03 -27.57 -2.37
C ILE A 581 14.48 -27.12 -2.53
N GLU A 582 14.77 -26.48 -3.64
CA GLU A 582 16.12 -26.09 -4.00
C GLU A 582 16.11 -24.79 -4.78
N TRP A 583 16.94 -23.84 -4.34
CA TRP A 583 17.20 -22.65 -5.14
C TRP A 583 18.27 -22.98 -6.17
N LEU A 584 17.92 -22.97 -7.45
CA LEU A 584 18.84 -23.34 -8.52
C LEU A 584 19.94 -22.31 -8.73
N SER A 585 21.11 -22.79 -9.17
CA SER A 585 22.18 -21.92 -9.65
C SER A 585 21.76 -21.20 -10.94
N GLU A 586 22.45 -20.10 -11.26
CA GLU A 586 22.14 -19.31 -12.45
C GLU A 586 22.36 -20.10 -13.76
N GLU A 587 23.31 -21.03 -13.76
CA GLU A 587 23.57 -21.88 -14.93
C GLU A 587 22.44 -22.90 -15.13
N GLU A 588 22.02 -23.59 -14.07
CA GLU A 588 20.91 -24.54 -14.11
C GLU A 588 19.59 -23.87 -14.48
N ALA A 589 19.32 -22.69 -13.90
CA ALA A 589 18.13 -21.90 -14.22
C ALA A 589 18.13 -21.47 -15.70
N ARG A 590 19.28 -21.09 -16.26
CA ARG A 590 19.42 -20.77 -17.69
C ARG A 590 19.25 -22.00 -18.59
N GLN A 591 19.69 -23.18 -18.15
CA GLN A 591 19.50 -24.42 -18.89
C GLN A 591 18.02 -24.83 -18.92
N ILE A 592 17.33 -24.81 -17.78
CA ILE A 592 15.92 -25.20 -17.69
C ILE A 592 15.02 -24.25 -18.48
N ARG A 593 15.33 -22.95 -18.51
CA ARG A 593 14.62 -21.97 -19.36
C ARG A 593 14.75 -22.29 -20.85
N ARG A 594 15.87 -22.87 -21.29
CA ARG A 594 16.10 -23.27 -22.68
C ARG A 594 15.42 -24.58 -23.02
N GLU A 595 15.46 -25.56 -22.12
CA GLU A 595 15.02 -26.92 -22.39
C GLU A 595 13.52 -27.15 -22.13
N ASN A 596 12.95 -26.55 -21.07
CA ASN A 596 11.60 -26.90 -20.58
C ASN A 596 10.78 -25.70 -20.07
N PRO A 597 10.48 -24.68 -20.90
CA PRO A 597 9.78 -23.47 -20.45
C PRO A 597 8.33 -23.70 -20.00
N ARG A 598 7.70 -24.82 -20.39
CA ARG A 598 6.29 -25.12 -20.08
C ARG A 598 6.04 -25.59 -18.63
N LEU A 599 7.09 -25.98 -17.91
CA LEU A 599 7.01 -26.44 -16.52
C LEU A 599 7.41 -25.36 -15.50
N ILE A 600 7.63 -24.13 -15.97
CA ILE A 600 8.02 -22.98 -15.15
C ILE A 600 6.79 -22.13 -14.86
N ILE A 601 6.44 -22.04 -13.58
CA ILE A 601 5.44 -21.11 -13.06
C ILE A 601 6.14 -19.78 -12.80
N ASP A 602 5.81 -18.74 -13.57
CA ASP A 602 6.29 -17.39 -13.30
C ASP A 602 5.40 -16.72 -12.24
N ALA A 603 5.86 -16.74 -10.99
CA ALA A 603 5.16 -16.12 -9.87
C ALA A 603 5.02 -14.59 -10.03
N GLY A 604 5.83 -13.95 -10.88
CA GLY A 604 5.73 -12.51 -11.17
C GLY A 604 4.55 -12.15 -12.07
N SER A 605 4.06 -13.09 -12.88
CA SER A 605 2.94 -12.90 -13.81
C SER A 605 1.65 -13.62 -13.38
N MET A 606 1.64 -14.29 -12.22
CA MET A 606 0.45 -14.93 -11.67
C MET A 606 -0.60 -13.90 -11.23
N GLU A 607 -1.74 -13.88 -11.93
CA GLU A 607 -2.90 -13.06 -11.60
C GLU A 607 -3.92 -13.78 -10.67
N SER A 608 -3.84 -15.12 -10.56
CA SER A 608 -4.72 -15.99 -9.76
C SER A 608 -4.08 -17.36 -9.41
N GLU A 609 -4.85 -18.30 -8.83
CA GLU A 609 -4.40 -19.65 -8.45
C GLU A 609 -4.10 -20.53 -9.69
N VAL A 610 -3.02 -21.31 -9.64
CA VAL A 610 -2.63 -22.24 -10.73
C VAL A 610 -2.68 -23.68 -10.19
N THR A 611 -3.49 -24.52 -10.81
CA THR A 611 -3.59 -25.96 -10.47
C THR A 611 -2.73 -26.80 -11.40
N ILE A 612 -1.82 -27.59 -10.84
CA ILE A 612 -0.95 -28.49 -11.61
C ILE A 612 -1.29 -29.93 -11.29
N LYS A 613 -1.54 -30.73 -12.34
CA LYS A 613 -1.65 -32.18 -12.21
C LYS A 613 -0.25 -32.77 -12.27
N LEU A 614 0.21 -33.37 -11.18
CA LEU A 614 1.46 -34.13 -11.11
C LEU A 614 1.26 -35.46 -11.87
N GLY A 615 1.26 -35.40 -13.21
CA GLY A 615 0.96 -36.53 -14.09
C GLY A 615 2.17 -37.43 -14.35
N ASP A 616 3.32 -36.85 -14.74
CA ASP A 616 4.49 -37.64 -15.16
C ASP A 616 5.85 -37.04 -14.76
N SER A 617 5.88 -35.86 -14.12
CA SER A 617 7.10 -35.21 -13.66
C SER A 617 7.03 -34.96 -12.15
N ASP A 618 7.97 -35.56 -11.40
CA ASP A 618 8.11 -35.38 -9.94
C ASP A 618 8.65 -33.98 -9.56
N ASN A 619 8.96 -33.15 -10.56
CA ASN A 619 9.54 -31.82 -10.42
C ASN A 619 8.65 -30.75 -11.09
N PHE A 620 8.51 -29.60 -10.44
CA PHE A 620 8.03 -28.37 -11.07
C PHE A 620 8.87 -27.18 -10.63
N PHE A 621 8.88 -26.13 -11.45
CA PHE A 621 9.76 -24.98 -11.27
C PHE A 621 8.96 -23.71 -11.02
N ILE A 622 9.35 -22.92 -10.03
CA ILE A 622 8.77 -21.61 -9.76
C ILE A 622 9.84 -20.57 -10.02
N ALA A 623 9.55 -19.55 -10.83
CA ALA A 623 10.46 -18.47 -11.15
C ALA A 623 9.86 -17.11 -10.77
N ALA A 624 10.71 -16.18 -10.32
CA ALA A 624 10.38 -14.77 -10.30
C ALA A 624 11.67 -13.97 -10.51
N ARG A 625 11.66 -13.08 -11.52
CA ARG A 625 12.88 -12.41 -12.01
C ARG A 625 13.97 -13.46 -12.33
N ASP A 626 15.15 -13.31 -11.75
CA ASP A 626 16.30 -14.19 -11.99
C ASP A 626 16.35 -15.41 -11.06
N ALA A 627 15.53 -15.47 -10.01
CA ALA A 627 15.49 -16.63 -9.13
C ALA A 627 14.58 -17.73 -9.69
N MET A 628 15.03 -18.97 -9.55
CA MET A 628 14.27 -20.16 -9.87
C MET A 628 14.40 -21.19 -8.75
N VAL A 629 13.27 -21.70 -8.29
CA VAL A 629 13.18 -22.75 -7.28
C VAL A 629 12.66 -24.02 -7.93
N ARG A 630 13.37 -25.13 -7.70
CA ARG A 630 12.93 -26.48 -8.05
C ARG A 630 12.21 -27.07 -6.84
N MET A 631 11.00 -27.57 -7.06
CA MET A 631 10.25 -28.34 -6.08
C MET A 631 10.08 -29.77 -6.56
N CYS A 632 10.35 -30.73 -5.67
CA CYS A 632 10.21 -32.15 -5.96
C CYS A 632 9.34 -32.83 -4.89
N MET A 633 8.33 -33.58 -5.31
CA MET A 633 7.49 -34.40 -4.43
C MET A 633 7.64 -35.88 -4.84
N PRO A 634 8.18 -36.76 -3.98
CA PRO A 634 8.29 -38.17 -4.30
C PRO A 634 6.89 -38.79 -4.38
N LYS A 635 6.66 -39.62 -5.41
CA LYS A 635 5.46 -40.46 -5.49
C LYS A 635 5.43 -41.40 -4.28
N VAL A 636 4.35 -41.37 -3.51
CA VAL A 636 4.07 -42.44 -2.55
C VAL A 636 3.92 -43.72 -3.37
N PRO A 637 4.74 -44.77 -3.16
CA PRO A 637 4.56 -46.01 -3.87
C PRO A 637 3.16 -46.55 -3.56
N LEU A 638 2.36 -46.76 -4.60
CA LEU A 638 1.13 -47.53 -4.52
C LEU A 638 1.52 -48.97 -4.16
N GLY A 639 1.60 -49.26 -2.86
CA GLY A 639 1.75 -50.60 -2.32
C GLY A 639 2.93 -50.77 -1.36
N ALA A 640 2.64 -50.69 -0.07
CA ALA A 640 3.15 -51.57 0.99
C ALA A 640 2.31 -51.27 2.27
N PRO A 641 2.01 -52.29 3.10
CA PRO A 641 0.72 -52.49 3.77
C PRO A 641 0.32 -51.46 4.83
#